data_AF-A0A8B6MCH5-F1
#
_entry.id   AF-A0A8B6MCH5-F1
#
_cell.length_a   1.000
_cell.length_b   1.000
_cell.length_c   1.000
_cell.angle_alpha   90.00
_cell.angle_beta   90.00
_cell.angle_gamma   90.00
#
_symmetry.space_group_name_H-M   'P 1'
#
loop_
_entity.id
_entity.type
_entity.pdbx_description
1 polymer ?
#
loop_
_entity_poly.entity_id
_entity_poly.type
_entity_poly.pdbx_seq_one_letter_code
_entity_poly.pdbx_strand_id
1 'polypeptide(L)'
;MNVTFPGPRSPQLDRARGVTAVLGPTNTGKTHYAIERMLAHKSGMIGLPLRLLAREVYNRVVEKVGPAAVALITGEEKIKPKGARYFVSTVEAMPRDLDLDFVAVDEIQLAADLDRGHVFTDRLLNQRGRSETLLIGAATMQRAVQELLPGVKILSRQRLSQLSFAGERKMTRLPRRSAIVAFSAEDVYAIAEWIRRQRGGAAVVLGALSPRTRNAQVEMFQNGDVDYIIATDAIGMGLNLDVEHIAFAADRKFDGWQYRRLTPAEFGQIAGRAGRHLRDGTFGTTGRCLPFDEELVEALEDHRFDSVRLLQWRNASLDFSSIRELVASLDVLPKEPGLTRAPLAEDQLVLDIAARDEKVIREAKTRADIARLWDCCQIPDYRKLSPAAHAELVLSIYGFVVRAGHIPDDWFARHIGSLDRVDGDLDALSARIAQVRTWTFIANRSDWLRDPEHWQGIARQVEDTLSDALHARLAQRFVDRRASVLMRRLRENAMLEAEVTTSGDVMVEGQHVGQLNGFRFTADPHAVGEAAKTLNAAAQKALASEIEGRAARVHEAVDEAFVLANDGVIRWLGEPVAKIAAGAHVLEPTVRILADDQLTGPALETVQRRLDLWLAQHVKKLLGPLADLEKAEGVEGIARGIAFQIAESLGVLDRAKVADDVKSLPQEARAALRKFGIRFGAYHLYLPNLVKPAPRALAAQLWALKNGGVEEVKGLDDVPHLAASGRTSFIADKDVQKGFYRAAGFRVCGDRAVRVDILERLADLIRPAVAYRPGVTPGDPPPGAADGDGFVVTVAMTSLAGCSGESFASILRSLGYVLDRRAGPPITASLVPKAATEPLAPQPLTPQPHEASGEDRPSEDRPSEEDADLQPQGEPSAADAGETAPSLASSGDQPNDPATVDEVAALDEVIAEAAPIAEAEILNATPVATPSLVMEAEAEPAPSADASLSEAETPTSEAPAETVTDPAEAAPPVLIEVWRPHRQHHHARRAEPRGGKRPERRNAAPEEAKTGAGETPEARPERRRPNRHPERPGIEIRVENSEGAAGHAAGEERGRNDKGGRQPGSGQPARAGAGRPRFEGQRDRRESGPNGGANRAHSRPNDADRRHSRGPFATTEKKSYDRPPDPNSPFAKLLALKATLEEKNKQDS
;
A
#
# COMPACT_ATOMS: atom_id res chain seq x y z
N MET A 1 -37.28 1.75 -92.87
CA MET A 1 -36.52 2.27 -91.71
C MET A 1 -36.32 1.11 -90.75
N ASN A 2 -35.10 0.82 -90.31
CA ASN A 2 -34.88 -0.28 -89.37
C ASN A 2 -35.02 0.25 -87.94
N VAL A 3 -36.07 -0.20 -87.23
CA VAL A 3 -36.24 0.08 -85.81
C VAL A 3 -35.43 -0.96 -85.03
N THR A 4 -34.24 -0.57 -84.59
CA THR A 4 -33.40 -1.41 -83.74
C THR A 4 -34.02 -1.46 -82.33
N PHE A 5 -34.58 -2.60 -81.94
CA PHE A 5 -34.98 -2.82 -80.55
C PHE A 5 -33.74 -2.72 -79.64
N PRO A 6 -33.84 -2.05 -78.47
CA PRO A 6 -32.74 -2.07 -77.51
C PRO A 6 -32.56 -3.51 -77.00
N GLY A 7 -31.32 -4.01 -77.08
CA GLY A 7 -30.97 -5.32 -76.54
C GLY A 7 -31.22 -5.42 -75.02
N PRO A 8 -31.28 -6.64 -74.46
CA PRO A 8 -31.43 -6.82 -73.02
C PRO A 8 -30.30 -6.10 -72.28
N ARG A 9 -30.66 -5.34 -71.24
CA ARG A 9 -29.70 -4.66 -70.38
C ARG A 9 -28.83 -5.67 -69.64
N SER A 10 -27.61 -5.28 -69.29
CA SER A 10 -26.79 -6.12 -68.42
C SER A 10 -27.41 -6.14 -67.01
N PRO A 11 -27.48 -7.30 -66.32
CA PRO A 11 -28.01 -7.37 -64.96
C PRO A 11 -27.33 -6.41 -63.99
N GLN A 12 -26.04 -6.11 -64.22
CA GLN A 12 -25.24 -5.16 -63.44
C GLN A 12 -25.76 -3.71 -63.52
N LEU A 13 -26.24 -3.26 -64.69
CA LEU A 13 -26.80 -1.90 -64.84
C LEU A 13 -28.14 -1.76 -64.10
N ASP A 14 -29.01 -2.76 -64.18
CA ASP A 14 -30.28 -2.71 -63.45
C ASP A 14 -30.08 -2.92 -61.93
N ARG A 15 -29.07 -3.71 -61.49
CA ARG A 15 -28.63 -3.78 -60.07
C ARG A 15 -28.11 -2.45 -59.51
N ALA A 16 -27.54 -1.56 -60.33
CA ALA A 16 -26.99 -0.27 -59.89
C ALA A 16 -28.05 0.83 -59.73
N ARG A 17 -29.26 0.63 -60.29
CA ARG A 17 -30.35 1.62 -60.27
C ARG A 17 -30.83 1.90 -58.85
N GLY A 18 -30.89 3.17 -58.47
CA GLY A 18 -31.33 3.60 -57.13
C GLY A 18 -30.31 3.38 -56.01
N VAL A 19 -29.11 2.89 -56.33
CA VAL A 19 -28.04 2.62 -55.35
C VAL A 19 -27.12 3.82 -55.19
N THR A 20 -26.84 4.20 -53.95
CA THR A 20 -25.80 5.17 -53.58
C THR A 20 -24.83 4.54 -52.58
N ALA A 21 -23.54 4.54 -52.89
CA ALA A 21 -22.48 4.12 -51.98
C ALA A 21 -21.98 5.32 -51.15
N VAL A 22 -22.07 5.23 -49.82
CA VAL A 22 -21.59 6.25 -48.87
C VAL A 22 -20.29 5.71 -48.25
N LEU A 23 -19.15 6.24 -48.69
CA LEU A 23 -17.83 5.65 -48.39
C LEU A 23 -16.94 6.62 -47.61
N GLY A 24 -16.13 6.09 -46.70
CA GLY A 24 -15.16 6.87 -45.91
C GLY A 24 -14.65 6.13 -44.66
N PRO A 25 -13.66 6.67 -43.94
CA PRO A 25 -13.12 6.09 -42.70
C PRO A 25 -14.14 5.98 -41.55
N THR A 26 -13.71 5.56 -40.37
CA THR A 26 -14.48 5.63 -39.10
C THR A 26 -14.62 7.09 -38.61
N ASN A 27 -15.51 7.36 -37.64
CA ASN A 27 -15.86 8.72 -37.17
C ASN A 27 -16.27 9.71 -38.30
N THR A 28 -17.17 9.27 -39.18
CA THR A 28 -17.62 9.97 -40.42
C THR A 28 -19.14 10.22 -40.50
N GLY A 29 -19.91 9.81 -39.49
CA GLY A 29 -21.37 10.02 -39.44
C GLY A 29 -22.21 9.21 -40.44
N LYS A 30 -21.63 8.29 -41.22
CA LYS A 30 -22.33 7.58 -42.33
C LYS A 30 -23.59 6.84 -41.88
N THR A 31 -23.52 6.07 -40.79
CA THR A 31 -24.66 5.32 -40.25
C THR A 31 -25.77 6.24 -39.71
N HIS A 32 -25.42 7.41 -39.14
CA HIS A 32 -26.41 8.42 -38.73
C HIS A 32 -27.18 8.95 -39.94
N TYR A 33 -26.46 9.35 -40.98
CA TYR A 33 -27.06 9.78 -42.26
C TYR A 33 -27.97 8.70 -42.86
N ALA A 34 -27.59 7.42 -42.79
CA ALA A 34 -28.42 6.33 -43.27
C ALA A 34 -29.71 6.14 -42.44
N ILE A 35 -29.67 6.32 -41.12
CA ILE A 35 -30.85 6.29 -40.25
C ILE A 35 -31.78 7.48 -40.58
N GLU A 36 -31.22 8.67 -40.80
CA GLU A 36 -32.00 9.86 -41.20
C GLU A 36 -32.66 9.68 -42.57
N ARG A 37 -31.95 9.07 -43.54
CA ARG A 37 -32.53 8.71 -44.84
C ARG A 37 -33.63 7.66 -44.67
N MET A 38 -33.40 6.60 -43.90
CA MET A 38 -34.41 5.55 -43.64
C MET A 38 -35.71 6.14 -43.07
N LEU A 39 -35.61 7.01 -42.07
CA LEU A 39 -36.74 7.65 -41.40
C LEU A 39 -37.48 8.69 -42.26
N ALA A 40 -36.88 9.12 -43.38
CA ALA A 40 -37.54 9.99 -44.37
C ALA A 40 -38.41 9.22 -45.38
N HIS A 41 -38.37 7.89 -45.38
CA HIS A 41 -39.22 7.02 -46.22
C HIS A 41 -40.37 6.41 -45.41
N LYS A 42 -41.43 5.93 -46.09
CA LYS A 42 -42.61 5.33 -45.42
C LYS A 42 -42.32 3.99 -44.75
N SER A 43 -41.31 3.28 -45.26
CA SER A 43 -40.88 1.96 -44.83
C SER A 43 -39.40 1.77 -45.14
N GLY A 44 -38.67 0.97 -44.37
CA GLY A 44 -37.26 0.73 -44.65
C GLY A 44 -36.56 -0.31 -43.79
N MET A 45 -35.39 -0.75 -44.23
CA MET A 45 -34.54 -1.70 -43.52
C MET A 45 -33.09 -1.23 -43.45
N ILE A 46 -32.40 -1.53 -42.35
CA ILE A 46 -30.95 -1.42 -42.23
C ILE A 46 -30.34 -2.75 -41.73
N GLY A 47 -29.37 -3.26 -42.49
CA GLY A 47 -28.52 -4.38 -42.11
C GLY A 47 -27.20 -3.89 -41.52
N LEU A 48 -26.88 -4.36 -40.32
CA LEU A 48 -25.72 -3.94 -39.53
C LEU A 48 -24.80 -5.15 -39.26
N PRO A 49 -23.49 -4.95 -39.10
CA PRO A 49 -22.54 -6.08 -39.07
C PRO A 49 -22.50 -6.82 -37.73
N LEU A 50 -23.15 -6.31 -36.68
CA LEU A 50 -23.06 -6.84 -35.32
C LEU A 50 -24.38 -6.64 -34.55
N ARG A 51 -24.77 -7.64 -33.73
CA ARG A 51 -25.95 -7.59 -32.86
C ARG A 51 -25.99 -6.35 -31.94
N LEU A 52 -24.83 -5.89 -31.48
CA LEU A 52 -24.69 -4.69 -30.65
C LEU A 52 -25.08 -3.40 -31.41
N LEU A 53 -24.63 -3.25 -32.66
CA LEU A 53 -25.06 -2.13 -33.51
C LEU A 53 -26.54 -2.23 -33.86
N ALA A 54 -27.04 -3.45 -34.13
CA ALA A 54 -28.46 -3.67 -34.37
C ALA A 54 -29.32 -3.23 -33.16
N ARG A 55 -28.89 -3.50 -31.92
CA ARG A 55 -29.55 -2.98 -30.71
C ARG A 55 -29.41 -1.45 -30.58
N GLU A 56 -28.21 -0.89 -30.76
CA GLU A 56 -27.99 0.57 -30.64
C GLU A 56 -28.86 1.36 -31.63
N VAL A 57 -28.92 0.91 -32.89
CA VAL A 57 -29.73 1.52 -33.93
C VAL A 57 -31.22 1.27 -33.71
N TYR A 58 -31.62 0.09 -33.22
CA TYR A 58 -33.01 -0.18 -32.84
C TYR A 58 -33.48 0.80 -31.75
N ASN A 59 -32.74 0.95 -30.66
CA ASN A 59 -33.08 1.89 -29.59
C ASN A 59 -33.21 3.33 -30.13
N ARG A 60 -32.21 3.82 -30.88
CA ARG A 60 -32.20 5.17 -31.49
C ARG A 60 -33.33 5.42 -32.49
N VAL A 61 -33.85 4.37 -33.12
CA VAL A 61 -35.01 4.46 -34.03
C VAL A 61 -36.32 4.41 -33.23
N VAL A 62 -36.41 3.55 -32.21
CA VAL A 62 -37.55 3.49 -31.27
C VAL A 62 -37.78 4.81 -30.54
N GLU A 63 -36.70 5.47 -30.08
CA GLU A 63 -36.73 6.82 -29.50
C GLU A 63 -37.37 7.87 -30.43
N LYS A 64 -37.28 7.69 -31.75
CA LYS A 64 -37.75 8.66 -32.75
C LYS A 64 -39.14 8.36 -33.32
N VAL A 65 -39.58 7.10 -33.36
CA VAL A 65 -40.88 6.72 -33.98
C VAL A 65 -41.76 5.76 -33.16
N GLY A 66 -41.35 5.42 -31.93
CA GLY A 66 -42.07 4.55 -31.01
C GLY A 66 -41.89 3.05 -31.29
N PRO A 67 -41.96 2.18 -30.26
CA PRO A 67 -41.62 0.76 -30.37
C PRO A 67 -42.53 -0.01 -31.33
N ALA A 68 -43.81 0.35 -31.42
CA ALA A 68 -44.78 -0.33 -32.29
C ALA A 68 -44.45 -0.22 -33.80
N ALA A 69 -43.60 0.73 -34.21
CA ALA A 69 -43.23 0.98 -35.60
C ALA A 69 -41.90 0.33 -36.04
N VAL A 70 -41.17 -0.33 -35.13
CA VAL A 70 -39.79 -0.79 -35.36
C VAL A 70 -39.66 -2.28 -35.02
N ALA A 71 -38.97 -3.04 -35.87
CA ALA A 71 -38.56 -4.41 -35.59
C ALA A 71 -37.04 -4.51 -35.39
N LEU A 72 -36.62 -5.42 -34.51
CA LEU A 72 -35.24 -5.90 -34.37
C LEU A 72 -35.18 -7.37 -34.80
N ILE A 73 -34.25 -7.73 -35.70
CA ILE A 73 -34.08 -9.12 -36.16
C ILE A 73 -32.58 -9.47 -36.21
N THR A 74 -32.12 -10.33 -35.29
CA THR A 74 -30.80 -10.96 -35.34
C THR A 74 -30.96 -12.49 -35.32
N GLY A 75 -29.88 -13.27 -35.28
CA GLY A 75 -29.97 -14.74 -35.24
C GLY A 75 -30.47 -15.29 -33.90
N GLU A 76 -30.28 -14.51 -32.83
CA GLU A 76 -30.47 -14.88 -31.43
C GLU A 76 -31.63 -14.11 -30.77
N GLU A 77 -32.23 -13.15 -31.47
CA GLU A 77 -33.28 -12.28 -30.94
C GLU A 77 -34.17 -11.67 -32.02
N LYS A 78 -35.48 -11.66 -31.77
CA LYS A 78 -36.48 -11.21 -32.74
C LYS A 78 -37.63 -10.45 -32.07
N ILE A 79 -37.67 -9.14 -32.28
CA ILE A 79 -38.76 -8.25 -31.85
C ILE A 79 -39.49 -7.80 -33.11
N LYS A 80 -40.71 -8.29 -33.36
CA LYS A 80 -41.49 -7.95 -34.57
C LYS A 80 -42.94 -7.53 -34.22
N PRO A 81 -43.18 -6.24 -33.91
CA PRO A 81 -44.52 -5.70 -33.74
C PRO A 81 -45.38 -5.88 -35.00
N LYS A 82 -46.70 -6.06 -34.83
CA LYS A 82 -47.65 -6.21 -35.94
C LYS A 82 -47.69 -5.01 -36.90
N GLY A 83 -47.30 -3.81 -36.43
CA GLY A 83 -47.26 -2.56 -37.20
C GLY A 83 -45.86 -2.08 -37.63
N ALA A 84 -44.84 -2.95 -37.60
CA ALA A 84 -43.46 -2.55 -37.90
C ALA A 84 -43.30 -2.04 -39.34
N ARG A 85 -42.78 -0.81 -39.48
CA ARG A 85 -42.45 -0.14 -40.76
C ARG A 85 -40.95 -0.10 -41.02
N TYR A 86 -40.15 -0.09 -39.94
CA TYR A 86 -38.71 -0.01 -39.98
C TYR A 86 -38.08 -1.29 -39.40
N PHE A 87 -37.12 -1.87 -40.12
CA PHE A 87 -36.50 -3.15 -39.78
C PHE A 87 -35.01 -2.95 -39.52
N VAL A 88 -34.60 -3.05 -38.26
CA VAL A 88 -33.18 -3.02 -37.87
C VAL A 88 -32.72 -4.46 -37.69
N SER A 89 -31.61 -4.83 -38.32
CA SER A 89 -31.21 -6.24 -38.39
C SER A 89 -29.70 -6.45 -38.48
N THR A 90 -29.23 -7.67 -38.20
CA THR A 90 -27.91 -8.08 -38.68
C THR A 90 -27.97 -8.40 -40.18
N VAL A 91 -26.88 -8.17 -40.93
CA VAL A 91 -26.82 -8.39 -42.39
C VAL A 91 -27.23 -9.82 -42.81
N GLU A 92 -26.88 -10.79 -41.96
CA GLU A 92 -27.30 -12.20 -42.04
C GLU A 92 -28.82 -12.37 -41.92
N ALA A 93 -29.44 -11.70 -40.95
CA ALA A 93 -30.84 -11.85 -40.58
C ALA A 93 -31.80 -10.88 -41.28
N MET A 94 -31.30 -10.06 -42.22
CA MET A 94 -32.12 -9.19 -43.09
C MET A 94 -33.18 -10.02 -43.83
N PRO A 95 -34.49 -9.76 -43.64
CA PRO A 95 -35.55 -10.42 -44.39
C PRO A 95 -35.44 -10.18 -45.91
N ARG A 96 -35.53 -11.25 -46.69
CA ARG A 96 -35.46 -11.23 -48.17
C ARG A 96 -36.83 -11.02 -48.83
N ASP A 97 -37.90 -11.23 -48.08
CA ASP A 97 -39.31 -11.26 -48.50
C ASP A 97 -40.04 -9.92 -48.37
N LEU A 98 -39.42 -8.91 -47.74
CA LEU A 98 -40.05 -7.61 -47.47
C LEU A 98 -39.80 -6.60 -48.60
N ASP A 99 -40.87 -6.15 -49.24
CA ASP A 99 -40.87 -5.06 -50.23
C ASP A 99 -40.96 -3.69 -49.54
N LEU A 100 -39.82 -3.01 -49.41
CA LEU A 100 -39.62 -1.79 -48.61
C LEU A 100 -39.09 -0.63 -49.47
N ASP A 101 -39.42 0.61 -49.11
CA ASP A 101 -39.02 1.79 -49.89
C ASP A 101 -37.51 2.08 -49.81
N PHE A 102 -36.91 1.81 -48.65
CA PHE A 102 -35.49 2.07 -48.35
C PHE A 102 -34.77 0.80 -47.88
N VAL A 103 -33.54 0.59 -48.35
CA VAL A 103 -32.62 -0.42 -47.79
C VAL A 103 -31.25 0.21 -47.53
N ALA A 104 -30.64 -0.10 -46.39
CA ALA A 104 -29.23 0.16 -46.12
C ALA A 104 -28.47 -1.11 -45.73
N VAL A 105 -27.22 -1.22 -46.15
CA VAL A 105 -26.26 -2.26 -45.72
C VAL A 105 -25.00 -1.56 -45.22
N ASP A 106 -24.62 -1.79 -43.97
CA ASP A 106 -23.47 -1.13 -43.33
C ASP A 106 -22.21 -2.01 -43.26
N GLU A 107 -21.04 -1.35 -43.19
CA GLU A 107 -19.69 -1.92 -43.23
C GLU A 107 -19.47 -2.93 -44.38
N ILE A 108 -19.88 -2.57 -45.60
CA ILE A 108 -19.83 -3.41 -46.81
C ILE A 108 -18.44 -3.99 -47.14
N GLN A 109 -17.35 -3.44 -46.60
CA GLN A 109 -16.00 -4.03 -46.74
C GLN A 109 -15.87 -5.42 -46.12
N LEU A 110 -16.79 -5.82 -45.23
CA LEU A 110 -16.89 -7.20 -44.76
C LEU A 110 -17.23 -8.18 -45.88
N ALA A 111 -17.65 -7.73 -47.07
CA ALA A 111 -17.74 -8.57 -48.27
C ALA A 111 -16.41 -9.25 -48.67
N ALA A 112 -15.27 -8.74 -48.20
CA ALA A 112 -13.96 -9.39 -48.37
C ALA A 112 -13.64 -10.49 -47.33
N ASP A 113 -14.40 -10.56 -46.22
CA ASP A 113 -14.16 -11.47 -45.10
C ASP A 113 -14.31 -12.95 -45.49
N LEU A 114 -13.34 -13.77 -45.09
CA LEU A 114 -13.20 -15.17 -45.53
C LEU A 114 -14.32 -16.10 -45.04
N ASP A 115 -15.02 -15.75 -43.96
CA ASP A 115 -16.06 -16.58 -43.35
C ASP A 115 -17.45 -16.08 -43.79
N ARG A 116 -17.84 -14.90 -43.29
CA ARG A 116 -19.19 -14.34 -43.47
C ARG A 116 -19.33 -13.38 -44.64
N GLY A 117 -18.24 -13.00 -45.31
CA GLY A 117 -18.27 -11.99 -46.38
C GLY A 117 -19.15 -12.34 -47.57
N HIS A 118 -19.37 -13.64 -47.82
CA HIS A 118 -20.29 -14.12 -48.84
C HIS A 118 -21.74 -13.62 -48.64
N VAL A 119 -22.16 -13.37 -47.40
CA VAL A 119 -23.49 -12.81 -47.07
C VAL A 119 -23.55 -11.33 -47.41
N PHE A 120 -22.49 -10.57 -47.10
CA PHE A 120 -22.39 -9.15 -47.42
C PHE A 120 -22.38 -8.92 -48.93
N THR A 121 -21.67 -9.76 -49.68
CA THR A 121 -21.66 -9.74 -51.15
C THR A 121 -23.04 -10.01 -51.74
N ASP A 122 -23.80 -10.98 -51.21
CA ASP A 122 -25.19 -11.21 -51.63
C ASP A 122 -26.08 -9.98 -51.38
N ARG A 123 -26.01 -9.37 -50.19
CA ARG A 123 -26.80 -8.16 -49.88
C ARG A 123 -26.40 -6.96 -50.75
N LEU A 124 -25.09 -6.77 -50.97
CA LEU A 124 -24.53 -5.73 -51.85
C LEU A 124 -25.03 -5.87 -53.29
N LEU A 125 -25.02 -7.09 -53.84
CA LEU A 125 -25.43 -7.35 -55.22
C LEU A 125 -26.95 -7.36 -55.41
N ASN A 126 -27.72 -7.93 -54.46
CA ASN A 126 -29.09 -8.36 -54.70
C ASN A 126 -30.16 -7.67 -53.85
N GLN A 127 -29.84 -7.14 -52.65
CA GLN A 127 -30.85 -6.51 -51.78
C GLN A 127 -31.12 -5.06 -52.19
N ARG A 128 -32.37 -4.70 -52.50
CA ARG A 128 -32.75 -3.35 -52.96
C ARG A 128 -34.03 -2.86 -52.29
N GLY A 129 -34.11 -1.55 -52.04
CA GLY A 129 -35.35 -0.85 -51.71
C GLY A 129 -35.98 -0.21 -52.96
N ARG A 130 -37.31 -0.05 -52.97
CA ARG A 130 -38.07 0.47 -54.14
C ARG A 130 -37.63 1.87 -54.58
N SER A 131 -37.26 2.73 -53.63
CA SER A 131 -36.97 4.15 -53.85
C SER A 131 -35.49 4.49 -53.69
N GLU A 132 -34.81 3.91 -52.70
CA GLU A 132 -33.40 4.21 -52.40
C GLU A 132 -32.70 3.00 -51.78
N THR A 133 -31.46 2.74 -52.18
CA THR A 133 -30.58 1.76 -51.54
C THR A 133 -29.24 2.42 -51.17
N LEU A 134 -28.83 2.34 -49.90
CA LEU A 134 -27.53 2.82 -49.44
C LEU A 134 -26.58 1.66 -49.14
N LEU A 135 -25.37 1.73 -49.70
CA LEU A 135 -24.26 0.83 -49.39
C LEU A 135 -23.21 1.62 -48.60
N ILE A 136 -22.91 1.25 -47.36
CA ILE A 136 -22.11 2.07 -46.45
C ILE A 136 -20.83 1.33 -46.07
N GLY A 137 -19.68 1.99 -46.07
CA GLY A 137 -18.44 1.36 -45.62
C GLY A 137 -17.17 2.17 -45.83
N ALA A 138 -16.04 1.46 -45.86
CA ALA A 138 -14.70 2.02 -46.06
C ALA A 138 -14.46 2.54 -47.48
N ALA A 139 -13.58 3.54 -47.62
CA ALA A 139 -13.17 4.08 -48.92
C ALA A 139 -12.52 3.03 -49.85
N THR A 140 -11.87 2.02 -49.27
CA THR A 140 -11.24 0.89 -49.97
C THR A 140 -12.20 0.09 -50.85
N MET A 141 -13.52 0.16 -50.59
CA MET A 141 -14.54 -0.52 -51.39
C MET A 141 -14.94 0.23 -52.66
N GLN A 142 -14.46 1.48 -52.86
CA GLN A 142 -14.84 2.29 -54.02
C GLN A 142 -14.62 1.56 -55.34
N ARG A 143 -13.45 0.91 -55.51
CA ARG A 143 -13.13 0.16 -56.73
C ARG A 143 -14.07 -1.03 -56.95
N ALA A 144 -14.18 -1.93 -55.97
CA ALA A 144 -15.02 -3.12 -56.08
C ALA A 144 -16.50 -2.77 -56.34
N VAL A 145 -17.01 -1.70 -55.70
CA VAL A 145 -18.36 -1.20 -55.91
C VAL A 145 -18.55 -0.61 -57.32
N GLN A 146 -17.55 0.08 -57.88
CA GLN A 146 -17.59 0.57 -59.27
C GLN A 146 -17.53 -0.56 -60.31
N GLU A 147 -16.73 -1.60 -60.08
CA GLU A 147 -16.60 -2.75 -60.99
C GLU A 147 -17.85 -3.65 -60.98
N LEU A 148 -18.51 -3.82 -59.83
CA LEU A 148 -19.69 -4.68 -59.67
C LEU A 148 -21.04 -3.99 -59.91
N LEU A 149 -21.12 -2.67 -59.67
CA LEU A 149 -22.33 -1.85 -59.82
C LEU A 149 -22.07 -0.63 -60.73
N PRO A 150 -21.80 -0.84 -62.04
CA PRO A 150 -21.48 0.23 -62.97
C PRO A 150 -22.62 1.26 -63.03
N GLY A 151 -22.28 2.53 -62.73
CA GLY A 151 -23.25 3.64 -62.66
C GLY A 151 -23.77 3.97 -61.25
N VAL A 152 -23.32 3.25 -60.20
CA VAL A 152 -23.61 3.59 -58.80
C VAL A 152 -23.13 5.00 -58.43
N LYS A 153 -23.97 5.76 -57.72
CA LYS A 153 -23.60 7.08 -57.20
C LYS A 153 -22.69 6.92 -55.98
N ILE A 154 -21.54 7.60 -55.93
CA ILE A 154 -20.63 7.54 -54.77
C ILE A 154 -20.62 8.88 -54.04
N LEU A 155 -20.75 8.82 -52.71
CA LEU A 155 -20.67 9.95 -51.79
C LEU A 155 -19.53 9.69 -50.80
N SER A 156 -18.39 10.35 -51.00
CA SER A 156 -17.27 10.30 -50.05
C SER A 156 -17.57 11.13 -48.80
N ARG A 157 -17.08 10.68 -47.64
CA ARG A 157 -17.18 11.36 -46.34
C ARG A 157 -15.81 11.39 -45.68
N GLN A 158 -15.29 12.59 -45.42
CA GLN A 158 -14.07 12.80 -44.62
C GLN A 158 -14.36 12.63 -43.12
N ARG A 159 -13.31 12.30 -42.35
CA ARG A 159 -13.38 12.13 -40.89
C ARG A 159 -13.68 13.47 -40.18
N LEU A 160 -14.38 13.41 -39.05
CA LEU A 160 -14.83 14.58 -38.30
C LEU A 160 -13.76 15.21 -37.37
N SER A 161 -12.65 14.52 -37.15
CA SER A 161 -11.51 14.99 -36.33
C SER A 161 -10.20 14.38 -36.83
N GLN A 162 -9.07 14.94 -36.40
CA GLN A 162 -7.74 14.45 -36.74
C GLN A 162 -7.41 13.15 -35.96
N LEU A 163 -6.58 12.31 -36.57
CA LEU A 163 -5.92 11.17 -35.93
C LEU A 163 -4.41 11.42 -36.03
N SER A 164 -3.67 11.28 -34.93
CA SER A 164 -2.22 11.54 -34.94
C SER A 164 -1.39 10.52 -34.16
N PHE A 165 -0.17 10.29 -34.62
CA PHE A 165 0.76 9.33 -34.03
C PHE A 165 1.48 9.92 -32.81
N ALA A 166 1.30 9.29 -31.66
CA ALA A 166 1.81 9.71 -30.36
C ALA A 166 3.10 8.97 -29.93
N GLY A 167 3.72 8.25 -30.86
CA GLY A 167 4.97 7.49 -30.68
C GLY A 167 4.81 6.16 -29.94
N GLU A 168 5.94 5.50 -29.67
CA GLU A 168 6.01 4.40 -28.71
C GLU A 168 5.86 4.95 -27.28
N ARG A 169 5.00 4.33 -26.48
CA ARG A 169 4.84 4.67 -25.06
C ARG A 169 4.85 3.42 -24.21
N LYS A 170 5.76 3.37 -23.22
CA LYS A 170 5.73 2.34 -22.16
C LYS A 170 4.37 2.36 -21.47
N MET A 171 3.86 1.18 -21.08
CA MET A 171 2.51 1.00 -20.53
C MET A 171 2.25 1.87 -19.28
N THR A 172 3.28 2.18 -18.48
CA THR A 172 3.21 3.12 -17.34
C THR A 172 2.92 4.57 -17.72
N ARG A 173 3.19 4.97 -18.98
CA ARG A 173 3.10 6.33 -19.53
C ARG A 173 1.98 6.50 -20.58
N LEU A 174 1.08 5.52 -20.70
CA LEU A 174 -0.14 5.69 -21.48
C LEU A 174 -1.04 6.74 -20.81
N PRO A 175 -1.72 7.62 -21.57
CA PRO A 175 -2.65 8.60 -21.01
C PRO A 175 -3.90 7.92 -20.43
N ARG A 176 -4.71 8.66 -19.67
CA ARG A 176 -6.05 8.21 -19.24
C ARG A 176 -6.96 8.04 -20.47
N ARG A 177 -8.05 7.28 -20.32
CA ARG A 177 -8.97 6.89 -21.40
C ARG A 177 -8.26 6.24 -22.60
N SER A 178 -7.21 5.46 -22.33
CA SER A 178 -6.50 4.65 -23.32
C SER A 178 -7.16 3.29 -23.53
N ALA A 179 -7.26 2.87 -24.78
CA ALA A 179 -7.55 1.49 -25.15
C ALA A 179 -6.27 0.77 -25.58
N ILE A 180 -5.94 -0.35 -24.92
CA ILE A 180 -4.77 -1.19 -25.24
C ILE A 180 -5.25 -2.38 -26.06
N VAL A 181 -4.67 -2.59 -27.24
CA VAL A 181 -5.15 -3.60 -28.20
C VAL A 181 -4.14 -4.74 -28.36
N ALA A 182 -4.59 -5.97 -28.10
CA ALA A 182 -3.84 -7.21 -28.26
C ALA A 182 -4.70 -8.28 -28.96
N PHE A 183 -4.10 -9.37 -29.46
CA PHE A 183 -4.78 -10.30 -30.38
C PHE A 183 -4.87 -11.74 -29.87
N SER A 184 -4.60 -11.95 -28.57
CA SER A 184 -4.88 -13.19 -27.85
C SER A 184 -5.62 -12.88 -26.54
N ALA A 185 -6.42 -13.81 -26.04
CA ALA A 185 -7.08 -13.66 -24.73
C ALA A 185 -6.06 -13.65 -23.58
N GLU A 186 -4.96 -14.40 -23.72
CA GLU A 186 -3.86 -14.46 -22.76
C GLU A 186 -3.18 -13.08 -22.61
N ASP A 187 -2.78 -12.44 -23.72
CA ASP A 187 -2.19 -11.10 -23.68
C ASP A 187 -3.17 -10.08 -23.07
N VAL A 188 -4.46 -10.15 -23.43
CA VAL A 188 -5.48 -9.25 -22.88
C VAL A 188 -5.61 -9.40 -21.36
N TYR A 189 -5.70 -10.63 -20.85
CA TYR A 189 -5.76 -10.89 -19.40
C TYR A 189 -4.45 -10.52 -18.69
N ALA A 190 -3.29 -10.78 -19.30
CA ALA A 190 -1.97 -10.43 -18.73
C ALA A 190 -1.76 -8.91 -18.64
N ILE A 191 -2.16 -8.17 -19.69
CA ILE A 191 -2.13 -6.71 -19.71
C ILE A 191 -3.12 -6.14 -18.68
N ALA A 192 -4.35 -6.67 -18.60
CA ALA A 192 -5.35 -6.18 -17.65
C ALA A 192 -4.93 -6.41 -16.18
N GLU A 193 -4.35 -7.57 -15.87
CA GLU A 193 -3.77 -7.88 -14.56
C GLU A 193 -2.58 -6.94 -14.23
N TRP A 194 -1.72 -6.65 -15.21
CA TRP A 194 -0.62 -5.70 -15.05
C TRP A 194 -1.11 -4.27 -14.81
N ILE A 195 -2.12 -3.81 -15.57
CA ILE A 195 -2.72 -2.47 -15.42
C ILE A 195 -3.39 -2.35 -14.05
N ARG A 196 -4.15 -3.37 -13.59
CA ARG A 196 -4.74 -3.39 -12.24
C ARG A 196 -3.69 -3.14 -11.15
N ARG A 197 -2.57 -3.85 -11.19
CA ARG A 197 -1.45 -3.74 -10.22
C ARG A 197 -0.70 -2.39 -10.25
N GLN A 198 -0.92 -1.56 -11.27
CA GLN A 198 -0.17 -0.30 -11.46
C GLN A 198 -1.08 0.95 -11.52
N ARG A 199 -2.37 0.78 -11.81
CA ARG A 199 -3.35 1.85 -12.08
C ARG A 199 -4.74 1.60 -11.46
N GLY A 200 -4.88 0.62 -10.56
CA GLY A 200 -6.12 0.32 -9.84
C GLY A 200 -7.08 -0.61 -10.59
N GLY A 201 -7.27 -0.45 -11.90
CA GLY A 201 -8.12 -1.37 -12.65
C GLY A 201 -8.23 -1.09 -14.15
N ALA A 202 -8.80 -2.04 -14.87
CA ALA A 202 -9.15 -1.89 -16.28
C ALA A 202 -10.34 -2.77 -16.71
N ALA A 203 -11.06 -2.31 -17.73
CA ALA A 203 -12.10 -3.08 -18.41
C ALA A 203 -11.50 -4.03 -19.46
N VAL A 204 -12.19 -5.14 -19.75
CA VAL A 204 -11.75 -6.19 -20.69
C VAL A 204 -12.81 -6.46 -21.75
N VAL A 205 -12.41 -6.40 -23.03
CA VAL A 205 -13.30 -6.64 -24.20
C VAL A 205 -12.68 -7.67 -25.16
N LEU A 206 -13.13 -8.93 -25.06
CA LEU A 206 -12.81 -9.99 -26.02
C LEU A 206 -13.98 -10.19 -27.00
N GLY A 207 -13.66 -10.60 -28.24
CA GLY A 207 -14.68 -10.93 -29.25
C GLY A 207 -15.65 -12.05 -28.83
N ALA A 208 -15.23 -12.94 -27.93
CA ALA A 208 -16.05 -14.04 -27.39
C ALA A 208 -17.11 -13.60 -26.36
N LEU A 209 -16.89 -12.49 -25.63
CA LEU A 209 -17.78 -12.01 -24.56
C LEU A 209 -19.20 -11.79 -25.10
N SER A 210 -20.22 -12.10 -24.29
CA SER A 210 -21.61 -11.84 -24.69
C SER A 210 -21.86 -10.34 -24.90
N PRO A 211 -22.91 -9.97 -25.66
CA PRO A 211 -23.34 -8.58 -25.79
C PRO A 211 -23.52 -7.90 -24.41
N ARG A 212 -24.05 -8.63 -23.43
CA ARG A 212 -24.29 -8.15 -22.07
C ARG A 212 -23.00 -7.89 -21.29
N THR A 213 -22.13 -8.91 -21.16
CA THR A 213 -20.83 -8.77 -20.48
C THR A 213 -20.00 -7.65 -21.12
N ARG A 214 -20.01 -7.56 -22.45
CA ARG A 214 -19.24 -6.57 -23.22
C ARG A 214 -19.77 -5.15 -23.00
N ASN A 215 -21.09 -4.95 -22.99
CA ASN A 215 -21.69 -3.65 -22.69
C ASN A 215 -21.35 -3.20 -21.27
N ALA A 216 -21.52 -4.06 -20.26
CA ALA A 216 -21.23 -3.72 -18.88
C ALA A 216 -19.73 -3.42 -18.62
N GLN A 217 -18.81 -4.05 -19.38
CA GLN A 217 -17.38 -3.70 -19.35
C GLN A 217 -17.09 -2.36 -20.04
N VAL A 218 -17.80 -2.02 -21.12
CA VAL A 218 -17.69 -0.70 -21.77
C VAL A 218 -18.31 0.41 -20.91
N GLU A 219 -19.42 0.14 -20.25
CA GLU A 219 -20.11 1.06 -19.34
C GLU A 219 -19.22 1.44 -18.15
N MET A 220 -18.58 0.45 -17.50
CA MET A 220 -17.57 0.66 -16.45
C MET A 220 -16.41 1.59 -16.88
N PHE A 221 -15.95 1.47 -18.14
CA PHE A 221 -14.94 2.38 -18.70
C PHE A 221 -15.52 3.77 -19.03
N GLN A 222 -16.75 3.84 -19.55
CA GLN A 222 -17.40 5.11 -19.89
C GLN A 222 -17.71 5.95 -18.65
N ASN A 223 -18.20 5.31 -17.58
CA ASN A 223 -18.51 5.91 -16.27
C ASN A 223 -17.26 6.36 -15.50
N GLY A 224 -16.06 5.97 -15.95
CA GLY A 224 -14.79 6.36 -15.32
C GLY A 224 -14.41 5.54 -14.08
N ASP A 225 -15.11 4.44 -13.81
CA ASP A 225 -14.74 3.48 -12.77
C ASP A 225 -13.37 2.83 -13.08
N VAL A 226 -12.98 2.78 -14.36
CA VAL A 226 -11.63 2.45 -14.83
C VAL A 226 -11.19 3.38 -15.97
N ASP A 227 -9.95 3.89 -15.91
CA ASP A 227 -9.40 4.80 -16.92
C ASP A 227 -8.81 4.07 -18.16
N TYR A 228 -8.81 2.74 -18.17
CA TYR A 228 -8.18 1.90 -19.19
C TYR A 228 -9.10 0.76 -19.63
N ILE A 229 -9.04 0.40 -20.91
CA ILE A 229 -9.73 -0.76 -21.48
C ILE A 229 -8.75 -1.59 -22.32
N ILE A 230 -8.71 -2.91 -22.11
CA ILE A 230 -7.88 -3.83 -22.90
C ILE A 230 -8.81 -4.65 -23.79
N ALA A 231 -8.52 -4.72 -25.09
CA ALA A 231 -9.41 -5.35 -26.06
C ALA A 231 -8.70 -6.08 -27.20
N THR A 232 -9.46 -6.90 -27.94
CA THR A 232 -9.04 -7.38 -29.28
C THR A 232 -9.55 -6.46 -30.39
N ASP A 233 -9.28 -6.83 -31.65
CA ASP A 233 -9.93 -6.30 -32.86
C ASP A 233 -11.46 -6.15 -32.79
N ALA A 234 -12.13 -6.86 -31.87
CA ALA A 234 -13.54 -6.63 -31.51
C ALA A 234 -13.85 -5.18 -31.09
N ILE A 235 -12.86 -4.38 -30.69
CA ILE A 235 -13.00 -2.93 -30.45
C ILE A 235 -13.15 -2.12 -31.74
N GLY A 236 -12.62 -2.64 -32.86
CA GLY A 236 -12.63 -2.01 -34.18
C GLY A 236 -14.02 -1.94 -34.81
N MET A 237 -15.01 -2.67 -34.29
CA MET A 237 -16.39 -2.69 -34.79
C MET A 237 -17.44 -2.73 -33.67
N GLY A 238 -18.44 -1.87 -33.75
CA GLY A 238 -19.71 -2.02 -33.03
C GLY A 238 -19.73 -1.80 -31.53
N LEU A 239 -18.84 -0.95 -31.01
CA LEU A 239 -18.93 -0.38 -29.66
C LEU A 239 -18.86 1.15 -29.72
N ASN A 240 -19.72 1.83 -28.95
CA ASN A 240 -19.68 3.27 -28.77
C ASN A 240 -18.72 3.63 -27.62
N LEU A 241 -17.45 3.80 -27.96
CA LEU A 241 -16.35 4.09 -27.04
C LEU A 241 -15.89 5.55 -27.19
N ASP A 242 -15.63 6.22 -26.08
CA ASP A 242 -15.01 7.55 -26.03
C ASP A 242 -13.58 7.39 -25.51
N VAL A 243 -12.68 7.04 -26.44
CA VAL A 243 -11.26 6.69 -26.20
C VAL A 243 -10.40 7.79 -26.78
N GLU A 244 -9.43 8.30 -26.03
CA GLU A 244 -8.54 9.39 -26.47
C GLU A 244 -7.27 8.85 -27.16
N HIS A 245 -6.86 7.63 -26.79
CA HIS A 245 -5.63 7.00 -27.26
C HIS A 245 -5.80 5.50 -27.53
N ILE A 246 -5.36 5.03 -28.70
CA ILE A 246 -5.24 3.60 -29.05
C ILE A 246 -3.76 3.18 -28.98
N ALA A 247 -3.45 2.23 -28.11
CA ALA A 247 -2.11 1.68 -27.94
C ALA A 247 -2.05 0.21 -28.41
N PHE A 248 -1.35 -0.07 -29.51
CA PHE A 248 -1.15 -1.43 -29.99
C PHE A 248 -0.09 -2.14 -29.15
N ALA A 249 -0.45 -3.25 -28.50
CA ALA A 249 0.45 -4.09 -27.71
C ALA A 249 1.10 -5.22 -28.52
N ALA A 250 0.56 -5.54 -29.69
CA ALA A 250 1.10 -6.44 -30.71
C ALA A 250 0.64 -6.01 -32.11
N ASP A 251 1.26 -6.54 -33.17
CA ASP A 251 1.01 -6.22 -34.58
C ASP A 251 0.53 -7.43 -35.42
N ARG A 252 0.37 -8.60 -34.78
CA ARG A 252 0.02 -9.89 -35.40
C ARG A 252 -1.24 -10.47 -34.76
N LYS A 253 -2.06 -11.17 -35.56
CA LYS A 253 -3.22 -11.93 -35.10
C LYS A 253 -3.31 -13.29 -35.77
N PHE A 254 -4.05 -14.20 -35.16
CA PHE A 254 -4.49 -15.44 -35.79
C PHE A 254 -5.75 -15.16 -36.62
N ASP A 255 -5.75 -15.54 -37.90
CA ASP A 255 -6.88 -15.32 -38.82
C ASP A 255 -7.77 -16.57 -39.03
N GLY A 256 -7.67 -17.54 -38.10
CA GLY A 256 -8.30 -18.86 -38.21
C GLY A 256 -7.38 -19.91 -38.86
N TRP A 257 -6.37 -19.47 -39.62
CA TRP A 257 -5.47 -20.36 -40.37
C TRP A 257 -4.00 -20.17 -39.96
N GLN A 258 -3.55 -18.92 -39.77
CA GLN A 258 -2.16 -18.60 -39.47
C GLN A 258 -1.97 -17.31 -38.66
N TYR A 259 -0.79 -17.14 -38.06
CA TYR A 259 -0.39 -15.93 -37.32
C TYR A 259 0.27 -14.89 -38.24
N ARG A 260 -0.52 -14.09 -38.94
CA ARG A 260 -0.04 -13.02 -39.84
C ARG A 260 0.04 -11.65 -39.16
N ARG A 261 0.72 -10.68 -39.79
CA ARG A 261 0.59 -9.25 -39.44
C ARG A 261 -0.81 -8.73 -39.80
N LEU A 262 -1.23 -7.67 -39.10
CA LEU A 262 -2.38 -6.85 -39.49
C LEU A 262 -2.07 -6.11 -40.80
N THR A 263 -3.11 -5.88 -41.60
CA THR A 263 -3.06 -4.98 -42.76
C THR A 263 -3.22 -3.51 -42.32
N PRO A 264 -2.75 -2.53 -43.11
CA PRO A 264 -2.97 -1.10 -42.81
C PRO A 264 -4.45 -0.73 -42.61
N ALA A 265 -5.37 -1.38 -43.34
CA ALA A 265 -6.80 -1.19 -43.17
C ALA A 265 -7.33 -1.72 -41.82
N GLU A 266 -6.84 -2.86 -41.33
CA GLU A 266 -7.17 -3.39 -40.00
C GLU A 266 -6.60 -2.51 -38.89
N PHE A 267 -5.36 -2.01 -39.03
CA PHE A 267 -4.81 -0.98 -38.14
C PHE A 267 -5.70 0.28 -38.14
N GLY A 268 -6.10 0.79 -39.32
CA GLY A 268 -6.91 2.01 -39.45
C GLY A 268 -8.31 1.88 -38.86
N GLN A 269 -8.93 0.70 -38.97
CA GLN A 269 -10.23 0.41 -38.38
C GLN A 269 -10.19 0.43 -36.84
N ILE A 270 -9.06 0.03 -36.25
CA ILE A 270 -8.82 0.03 -34.80
C ILE A 270 -8.36 1.42 -34.33
N ALA A 271 -7.31 1.99 -34.92
CA ALA A 271 -6.75 3.30 -34.58
C ALA A 271 -7.77 4.44 -34.72
N GLY A 272 -8.62 4.39 -35.76
CA GLY A 272 -9.69 5.36 -35.98
C GLY A 272 -10.81 5.35 -34.93
N ARG A 273 -10.77 4.46 -33.93
CA ARG A 273 -11.60 4.49 -32.72
C ARG A 273 -11.11 5.49 -31.65
N ALA A 274 -9.86 5.97 -31.74
CA ALA A 274 -9.38 7.07 -30.91
C ALA A 274 -9.94 8.41 -31.42
N GLY A 275 -10.47 9.25 -30.54
CA GLY A 275 -11.13 10.51 -30.89
C GLY A 275 -12.56 10.31 -31.41
N ARG A 276 -13.46 11.22 -31.05
CA ARG A 276 -14.91 11.07 -31.26
C ARG A 276 -15.56 12.40 -31.61
N HIS A 277 -16.39 12.40 -32.67
CA HIS A 277 -16.96 13.62 -33.25
C HIS A 277 -15.86 14.62 -33.59
N LEU A 278 -15.85 15.81 -32.96
CA LEU A 278 -14.86 16.87 -33.15
C LEU A 278 -13.63 16.75 -32.22
N ARG A 279 -13.57 15.75 -31.33
CA ARG A 279 -12.37 15.48 -30.53
C ARG A 279 -11.36 14.69 -31.36
N ASP A 280 -10.15 15.21 -31.46
CA ASP A 280 -9.02 14.50 -32.05
C ASP A 280 -8.66 13.24 -31.26
N GLY A 281 -8.00 12.31 -31.92
CA GLY A 281 -7.56 11.05 -31.33
C GLY A 281 -6.09 10.80 -31.58
N THR A 282 -5.47 10.02 -30.71
CA THR A 282 -4.07 9.60 -30.89
C THR A 282 -3.93 8.09 -30.98
N PHE A 283 -2.89 7.63 -31.65
CA PHE A 283 -2.53 6.21 -31.67
C PHE A 283 -1.01 6.02 -31.47
N GLY A 284 -0.61 4.84 -31.01
CA GLY A 284 0.80 4.54 -30.72
C GLY A 284 1.04 3.05 -30.46
N THR A 285 2.28 2.71 -30.14
CA THR A 285 2.70 1.34 -29.84
C THR A 285 3.11 1.20 -28.37
N THR A 286 2.94 0.00 -27.81
CA THR A 286 3.28 -0.30 -26.40
C THR A 286 3.65 -1.77 -26.20
N GLY A 287 4.10 -2.10 -24.99
CA GLY A 287 4.32 -3.49 -24.56
C GLY A 287 5.39 -4.22 -25.37
N ARG A 288 4.94 -5.10 -26.28
CA ARG A 288 5.81 -5.90 -27.17
C ARG A 288 5.67 -5.53 -28.66
N CYS A 289 4.82 -4.55 -28.99
CA CYS A 289 4.69 -4.08 -30.36
C CYS A 289 5.93 -3.27 -30.76
N LEU A 290 6.56 -3.65 -31.88
CA LEU A 290 7.59 -2.81 -32.50
C LEU A 290 6.98 -1.46 -32.90
N PRO A 291 7.75 -0.35 -32.89
CA PRO A 291 7.34 0.92 -33.48
C PRO A 291 6.87 0.75 -34.92
N PHE A 292 5.89 1.56 -35.32
CA PHE A 292 5.42 1.60 -36.71
C PHE A 292 6.43 2.34 -37.60
N ASP A 293 6.54 1.87 -38.83
CA ASP A 293 7.24 2.53 -39.93
C ASP A 293 6.49 3.79 -40.41
N GLU A 294 7.23 4.73 -40.99
CA GLU A 294 6.73 6.06 -41.39
C GLU A 294 5.63 5.96 -42.48
N GLU A 295 5.74 5.00 -43.40
CA GLU A 295 4.72 4.72 -44.43
C GLU A 295 3.40 4.22 -43.81
N LEU A 296 3.46 3.30 -42.84
CA LEU A 296 2.28 2.86 -42.08
C LEU A 296 1.67 4.00 -41.25
N VAL A 297 2.49 4.87 -40.64
CA VAL A 297 2.00 6.03 -39.89
C VAL A 297 1.26 7.00 -40.81
N GLU A 298 1.86 7.42 -41.92
CA GLU A 298 1.25 8.33 -42.90
C GLU A 298 -0.06 7.73 -43.46
N ALA A 299 -0.06 6.44 -43.80
CA ALA A 299 -1.26 5.74 -44.28
C ALA A 299 -2.40 5.72 -43.24
N LEU A 300 -2.08 5.68 -41.95
CA LEU A 300 -3.06 5.69 -40.87
C LEU A 300 -3.62 7.09 -40.58
N GLU A 301 -2.79 8.13 -40.63
CA GLU A 301 -3.19 9.53 -40.45
C GLU A 301 -4.03 10.06 -41.63
N ASP A 302 -3.62 9.78 -42.88
CA ASP A 302 -4.37 10.13 -44.10
C ASP A 302 -5.59 9.23 -44.35
N HIS A 303 -5.70 8.10 -43.64
CA HIS A 303 -6.64 7.00 -43.91
C HIS A 303 -6.53 6.41 -45.34
N ARG A 304 -5.31 6.33 -45.85
CA ARG A 304 -4.94 6.00 -47.23
C ARG A 304 -4.57 4.52 -47.34
N PHE A 305 -5.55 3.68 -47.70
CA PHE A 305 -5.40 2.23 -47.71
C PHE A 305 -5.65 1.61 -49.09
N ASP A 306 -5.06 0.42 -49.32
CA ASP A 306 -5.21 -0.38 -50.53
C ASP A 306 -6.69 -0.69 -50.85
N SER A 307 -7.07 -0.61 -52.13
CA SER A 307 -8.45 -0.91 -52.54
C SER A 307 -8.73 -2.42 -52.48
N VAL A 308 -9.92 -2.79 -51.99
CA VAL A 308 -10.38 -4.18 -52.01
C VAL A 308 -10.53 -4.63 -53.46
N ARG A 309 -9.94 -5.80 -53.80
CA ARG A 309 -9.85 -6.32 -55.18
C ARG A 309 -10.71 -7.55 -55.44
N LEU A 310 -11.06 -8.29 -54.39
CA LEU A 310 -11.85 -9.52 -54.44
C LEU A 310 -12.83 -9.55 -53.26
N LEU A 311 -14.09 -9.86 -53.54
CA LEU A 311 -15.12 -10.13 -52.54
C LEU A 311 -15.43 -11.63 -52.51
N GLN A 312 -15.68 -12.19 -51.33
CA GLN A 312 -16.10 -13.58 -51.21
C GLN A 312 -17.53 -13.71 -51.73
N TRP A 313 -17.79 -14.72 -52.56
CA TRP A 313 -19.10 -14.97 -53.14
C TRP A 313 -19.51 -16.43 -52.99
N ARG A 314 -20.79 -16.64 -52.71
CA ARG A 314 -21.47 -17.92 -52.71
C ARG A 314 -22.79 -17.76 -53.46
N ASN A 315 -23.23 -18.78 -54.18
CA ASN A 315 -24.51 -18.74 -54.86
C ASN A 315 -25.66 -18.63 -53.84
N ALA A 316 -26.57 -17.66 -54.03
CA ALA A 316 -27.76 -17.48 -53.20
C ALA A 316 -29.00 -18.22 -53.75
N SER A 317 -28.98 -18.63 -55.02
CA SER A 317 -30.05 -19.35 -55.70
C SER A 317 -29.83 -20.86 -55.60
N LEU A 318 -30.14 -21.43 -54.44
CA LEU A 318 -29.95 -22.84 -54.14
C LEU A 318 -31.07 -23.70 -54.73
N ASP A 319 -30.73 -24.90 -55.22
CA ASP A 319 -31.72 -25.92 -55.57
C ASP A 319 -31.89 -26.90 -54.41
N PHE A 320 -33.14 -27.29 -54.15
CA PHE A 320 -33.52 -28.22 -53.10
C PHE A 320 -34.20 -29.47 -53.70
N SER A 321 -34.07 -29.70 -55.01
CA SER A 321 -34.62 -30.88 -55.70
C SER A 321 -34.02 -32.22 -55.24
N SER A 322 -32.73 -32.22 -54.88
CA SER A 322 -32.04 -33.32 -54.21
C SER A 322 -30.84 -32.79 -53.42
N ILE A 323 -30.30 -33.55 -52.48
CA ILE A 323 -29.05 -33.19 -51.76
C ILE A 323 -27.90 -32.94 -52.76
N ARG A 324 -27.83 -33.73 -53.83
CA ARG A 324 -26.81 -33.59 -54.88
C ARG A 324 -26.90 -32.24 -55.59
N GLU A 325 -28.09 -31.82 -55.98
CA GLU A 325 -28.27 -30.53 -56.65
C GLU A 325 -28.13 -29.35 -55.68
N LEU A 326 -28.42 -29.53 -54.39
CA LEU A 326 -28.08 -28.54 -53.35
C LEU A 326 -26.57 -28.31 -53.28
N VAL A 327 -25.76 -29.37 -53.12
CA VAL A 327 -24.29 -29.28 -53.13
C VAL A 327 -23.78 -28.69 -54.45
N ALA A 328 -24.27 -29.17 -55.60
CA ALA A 328 -23.88 -28.63 -56.90
C ALA A 328 -24.25 -27.15 -57.08
N SER A 329 -25.37 -26.69 -56.49
CA SER A 329 -25.78 -25.28 -56.50
C SER A 329 -24.93 -24.40 -55.59
N LEU A 330 -24.41 -24.93 -54.48
CA LEU A 330 -23.42 -24.25 -53.62
C LEU A 330 -22.03 -24.19 -54.29
N ASP A 331 -21.67 -25.22 -55.04
CA ASP A 331 -20.35 -25.35 -55.68
C ASP A 331 -20.12 -24.43 -56.89
N VAL A 332 -21.18 -23.78 -57.40
CA VAL A 332 -21.12 -22.82 -58.52
C VAL A 332 -20.02 -21.78 -58.32
N LEU A 333 -19.27 -21.49 -59.37
CA LEU A 333 -18.24 -20.44 -59.39
C LEU A 333 -18.82 -19.08 -59.82
N PRO A 334 -18.35 -17.96 -59.26
CA PRO A 334 -18.74 -16.62 -59.72
C PRO A 334 -18.29 -16.40 -61.18
N LYS A 335 -19.10 -15.63 -61.92
CA LYS A 335 -18.87 -15.31 -63.34
C LYS A 335 -18.46 -13.85 -63.58
N GLU A 336 -18.50 -13.02 -62.55
CA GLU A 336 -18.27 -11.57 -62.62
C GLU A 336 -16.88 -11.25 -62.03
N PRO A 337 -16.11 -10.33 -62.64
CA PRO A 337 -14.80 -9.92 -62.12
C PRO A 337 -14.94 -9.23 -60.76
N GLY A 338 -13.90 -9.32 -59.92
CA GLY A 338 -13.93 -8.81 -58.55
C GLY A 338 -14.62 -9.73 -57.53
N LEU A 339 -15.17 -10.86 -57.96
CA LEU A 339 -15.69 -11.91 -57.09
C LEU A 339 -14.77 -13.13 -57.09
N THR A 340 -14.59 -13.76 -55.94
CA THR A 340 -13.98 -15.09 -55.79
C THR A 340 -14.97 -16.03 -55.09
N ARG A 341 -14.88 -17.35 -55.33
CA ARG A 341 -15.64 -18.31 -54.52
C ARG A 341 -15.15 -18.21 -53.08
N ALA A 342 -16.09 -18.11 -52.13
CA ALA A 342 -15.79 -18.14 -50.70
C ALA A 342 -15.16 -19.47 -50.27
N PRO A 343 -14.32 -19.49 -49.21
CA PRO A 343 -13.94 -20.71 -48.51
C PRO A 343 -15.14 -21.60 -48.12
N LEU A 344 -14.87 -22.88 -47.85
CA LEU A 344 -15.88 -23.81 -47.35
C LEU A 344 -16.25 -23.41 -45.91
N ALA A 345 -17.40 -22.75 -45.76
CA ALA A 345 -17.98 -22.39 -44.46
C ALA A 345 -18.53 -23.62 -43.72
N GLU A 346 -18.73 -23.49 -42.40
CA GLU A 346 -19.19 -24.56 -41.50
C GLU A 346 -20.47 -25.25 -42.02
N ASP A 347 -21.43 -24.48 -42.53
CA ASP A 347 -22.70 -25.02 -43.04
C ASP A 347 -22.53 -25.93 -44.27
N GLN A 348 -21.62 -25.61 -45.19
CA GLN A 348 -21.28 -26.49 -46.31
C GLN A 348 -20.46 -27.70 -45.87
N LEU A 349 -19.55 -27.55 -44.89
CA LEU A 349 -18.79 -28.68 -44.34
C LEU A 349 -19.68 -29.71 -43.63
N VAL A 350 -20.69 -29.25 -42.87
CA VAL A 350 -21.70 -30.11 -42.26
C VAL A 350 -22.59 -30.75 -43.33
N LEU A 351 -22.98 -30.01 -44.38
CA LEU A 351 -23.74 -30.58 -45.51
C LEU A 351 -22.95 -31.68 -46.24
N ASP A 352 -21.65 -31.49 -46.47
CA ASP A 352 -20.79 -32.47 -47.13
C ASP A 352 -20.64 -33.78 -46.34
N ILE A 353 -20.78 -33.72 -45.01
CA ILE A 353 -20.87 -34.89 -44.12
C ILE A 353 -22.28 -35.50 -44.18
N ALA A 354 -23.32 -34.67 -44.04
CA ALA A 354 -24.72 -35.08 -44.08
C ALA A 354 -25.10 -35.79 -45.39
N ALA A 355 -24.56 -35.34 -46.52
CA ALA A 355 -24.74 -35.93 -47.85
C ALA A 355 -24.16 -37.35 -48.01
N ARG A 356 -23.47 -37.87 -46.98
CA ARG A 356 -22.88 -39.22 -46.94
C ARG A 356 -23.52 -40.12 -45.87
N ASP A 357 -24.40 -39.59 -45.02
CA ASP A 357 -25.06 -40.36 -43.97
C ASP A 357 -26.32 -41.10 -44.50
N GLU A 358 -26.37 -42.42 -44.27
CA GLU A 358 -27.46 -43.29 -44.77
C GLU A 358 -28.84 -43.01 -44.16
N LYS A 359 -28.92 -42.34 -43.01
CA LYS A 359 -30.19 -41.94 -42.38
C LYS A 359 -30.67 -40.64 -43.02
N VAL A 360 -29.78 -39.66 -43.18
CA VAL A 360 -30.07 -38.40 -43.87
C VAL A 360 -30.56 -38.66 -45.30
N ILE A 361 -29.85 -39.47 -46.08
CA ILE A 361 -30.24 -39.85 -47.45
C ILE A 361 -31.61 -40.56 -47.49
N ARG A 362 -31.97 -41.27 -46.41
CA ARG A 362 -33.24 -42.01 -46.28
C ARG A 362 -34.41 -41.15 -45.79
N GLU A 363 -34.11 -40.05 -45.08
CA GLU A 363 -35.09 -39.13 -44.49
C GLU A 363 -35.35 -37.91 -45.39
N ALA A 364 -34.33 -37.41 -46.10
CA ALA A 364 -34.39 -36.23 -46.98
C ALA A 364 -35.07 -36.51 -48.34
N LYS A 365 -36.35 -36.91 -48.34
CA LYS A 365 -37.05 -37.38 -49.56
C LYS A 365 -37.72 -36.28 -50.38
N THR A 366 -38.12 -35.18 -49.76
CA THR A 366 -38.84 -34.08 -50.41
C THR A 366 -38.02 -32.79 -50.41
N ARG A 367 -38.44 -31.84 -51.27
CA ARG A 367 -37.88 -30.49 -51.31
C ARG A 367 -37.94 -29.78 -49.94
N ALA A 368 -38.95 -30.07 -49.12
CA ALA A 368 -39.08 -29.52 -47.78
C ALA A 368 -38.05 -30.11 -46.80
N ASP A 369 -37.82 -31.43 -46.87
CA ASP A 369 -36.84 -32.11 -46.01
C ASP A 369 -35.41 -31.68 -46.34
N ILE A 370 -35.10 -31.49 -47.63
CA ILE A 370 -33.77 -31.03 -48.09
C ILE A 370 -33.55 -29.56 -47.73
N ALA A 371 -34.59 -28.71 -47.81
CA ALA A 371 -34.52 -27.35 -47.30
C ALA A 371 -34.34 -27.32 -45.77
N ARG A 372 -35.02 -28.21 -45.04
CA ARG A 372 -34.85 -28.34 -43.59
C ARG A 372 -33.46 -28.82 -43.20
N LEU A 373 -32.89 -29.76 -43.96
CA LEU A 373 -31.50 -30.20 -43.78
C LEU A 373 -30.55 -29.01 -43.86
N TRP A 374 -30.75 -28.15 -44.86
CA TRP A 374 -29.97 -26.92 -45.00
C TRP A 374 -30.18 -25.92 -43.85
N ASP A 375 -31.42 -25.69 -43.39
CA ASP A 375 -31.68 -24.86 -42.20
C ASP A 375 -30.96 -25.39 -40.94
N CYS A 376 -30.81 -26.71 -40.81
CA CYS A 376 -30.05 -27.37 -39.75
C CYS A 376 -28.53 -27.27 -39.95
N CYS A 377 -28.03 -27.41 -41.18
CA CYS A 377 -26.62 -27.16 -41.51
C CYS A 377 -26.17 -25.73 -41.14
N GLN A 378 -27.10 -24.76 -41.19
CA GLN A 378 -26.87 -23.37 -40.77
C GLN A 378 -26.85 -23.12 -39.25
N ILE A 379 -26.80 -24.16 -38.40
CA ILE A 379 -26.57 -23.99 -36.96
C ILE A 379 -25.08 -23.65 -36.73
N PRO A 380 -24.73 -22.49 -36.15
CA PRO A 380 -23.35 -22.05 -35.99
C PRO A 380 -22.61 -22.79 -34.87
N ASP A 381 -21.34 -23.14 -35.08
CA ASP A 381 -20.50 -23.74 -34.03
C ASP A 381 -19.74 -22.69 -33.21
N TYR A 382 -20.45 -22.03 -32.29
CA TYR A 382 -19.82 -21.16 -31.30
C TYR A 382 -18.78 -21.87 -30.40
N ARG A 383 -18.77 -23.22 -30.35
CA ARG A 383 -17.87 -24.04 -29.52
C ARG A 383 -16.55 -24.36 -30.23
N LYS A 384 -16.50 -24.26 -31.56
CA LYS A 384 -15.36 -24.60 -32.42
C LYS A 384 -14.86 -26.05 -32.23
N LEU A 385 -15.78 -27.00 -32.36
CA LEU A 385 -15.50 -28.43 -32.38
C LEU A 385 -14.80 -28.85 -33.68
N SER A 386 -14.53 -30.15 -33.82
CA SER A 386 -14.26 -30.72 -35.14
C SER A 386 -15.57 -30.73 -35.97
N PRO A 387 -15.49 -30.54 -37.31
CA PRO A 387 -16.68 -30.56 -38.17
C PRO A 387 -17.54 -31.84 -38.05
N ALA A 388 -16.92 -32.98 -37.72
CA ALA A 388 -17.62 -34.22 -37.44
C ALA A 388 -18.46 -34.16 -36.16
N ALA A 389 -17.91 -33.66 -35.05
CA ALA A 389 -18.63 -33.56 -33.78
C ALA A 389 -19.74 -32.50 -33.81
N HIS A 390 -19.57 -31.41 -34.60
CA HIS A 390 -20.67 -30.48 -34.86
C HIS A 390 -21.75 -31.12 -35.75
N ALA A 391 -21.35 -31.84 -36.80
CA ALA A 391 -22.31 -32.56 -37.65
C ALA A 391 -23.15 -33.59 -36.87
N GLU A 392 -22.60 -34.32 -35.90
CA GLU A 392 -23.39 -35.23 -35.04
C GLU A 392 -24.54 -34.53 -34.30
N LEU A 393 -24.30 -33.31 -33.78
CA LEU A 393 -25.34 -32.48 -33.16
C LEU A 393 -26.38 -32.02 -34.19
N VAL A 394 -25.93 -31.49 -35.34
CA VAL A 394 -26.82 -31.03 -36.41
C VAL A 394 -27.70 -32.16 -36.95
N LEU A 395 -27.14 -33.35 -37.19
CA LEU A 395 -27.89 -34.51 -37.69
C LEU A 395 -28.86 -35.08 -36.65
N SER A 396 -28.53 -34.98 -35.36
CA SER A 396 -29.47 -35.31 -34.28
C SER A 396 -30.68 -34.38 -34.27
N ILE A 397 -30.46 -33.07 -34.40
CA ILE A 397 -31.52 -32.05 -34.48
C ILE A 397 -32.38 -32.24 -35.74
N TYR A 398 -31.75 -32.43 -36.90
CA TYR A 398 -32.43 -32.72 -38.16
C TYR A 398 -33.35 -33.95 -38.05
N GLY A 399 -32.83 -35.05 -37.45
CA GLY A 399 -33.58 -36.27 -37.24
C GLY A 399 -34.82 -36.11 -36.36
N PHE A 400 -34.80 -35.17 -35.39
CA PHE A 400 -36.01 -34.82 -34.64
C PHE A 400 -36.97 -33.96 -35.47
N VAL A 401 -36.50 -32.87 -36.07
CA VAL A 401 -37.37 -31.90 -36.75
C VAL A 401 -38.05 -32.48 -38.00
N VAL A 402 -37.41 -33.41 -38.73
CA VAL A 402 -38.02 -34.07 -39.90
C VAL A 402 -38.95 -35.24 -39.53
N ARG A 403 -38.68 -36.01 -38.45
CA ARG A 403 -39.54 -37.15 -38.08
C ARG A 403 -40.66 -36.83 -37.08
N ALA A 404 -40.38 -35.99 -36.09
CA ALA A 404 -41.34 -35.61 -35.05
C ALA A 404 -41.95 -34.23 -35.28
N GLY A 405 -41.41 -33.43 -36.20
CA GLY A 405 -41.80 -32.03 -36.43
C GLY A 405 -41.24 -31.05 -35.40
N HIS A 406 -40.60 -31.53 -34.33
CA HIS A 406 -40.03 -30.73 -33.24
C HIS A 406 -38.95 -31.51 -32.50
N ILE A 407 -38.04 -30.80 -31.85
CA ILE A 407 -37.08 -31.34 -30.88
C ILE A 407 -37.85 -31.70 -29.58
N PRO A 408 -37.62 -32.87 -28.95
CA PRO A 408 -38.29 -33.23 -27.70
C PRO A 408 -37.89 -32.29 -26.55
N ASP A 409 -38.89 -31.78 -25.81
CA ASP A 409 -38.67 -30.83 -24.71
C ASP A 409 -37.74 -31.40 -23.63
N ASP A 410 -37.92 -32.66 -23.20
CA ASP A 410 -37.03 -33.35 -22.24
C ASP A 410 -35.58 -33.49 -22.71
N TRP A 411 -35.34 -33.47 -24.03
CA TRP A 411 -33.98 -33.52 -24.58
C TRP A 411 -33.36 -32.12 -24.59
N PHE A 412 -34.13 -31.09 -24.97
CA PHE A 412 -33.69 -29.70 -24.96
C PHE A 412 -33.44 -29.19 -23.53
N ALA A 413 -34.36 -29.48 -22.60
CA ALA A 413 -34.28 -29.17 -21.18
C ALA A 413 -32.98 -29.65 -20.53
N ARG A 414 -32.59 -30.90 -20.77
CA ARG A 414 -31.35 -31.48 -20.21
C ARG A 414 -30.08 -30.81 -20.74
N HIS A 415 -30.07 -30.35 -21.97
CA HIS A 415 -28.90 -29.64 -22.51
C HIS A 415 -28.78 -28.24 -21.90
N ILE A 416 -29.86 -27.47 -21.80
CA ILE A 416 -29.82 -26.15 -21.15
C ILE A 416 -29.54 -26.27 -19.65
N GLY A 417 -30.22 -27.16 -18.93
CA GLY A 417 -29.99 -27.39 -17.50
C GLY A 417 -28.58 -27.89 -17.15
N SER A 418 -27.86 -28.49 -18.10
CA SER A 418 -26.44 -28.84 -17.92
C SER A 418 -25.49 -27.62 -17.96
N LEU A 419 -25.95 -26.51 -18.52
CA LEU A 419 -25.17 -25.29 -18.75
C LEU A 419 -25.50 -24.16 -17.76
N ASP A 420 -26.64 -24.24 -17.06
CA ASP A 420 -27.09 -23.26 -16.06
C ASP A 420 -26.32 -23.39 -14.74
N ARG A 421 -25.02 -23.10 -14.80
CA ARG A 421 -24.07 -23.22 -13.68
C ARG A 421 -23.01 -22.11 -13.74
N VAL A 422 -22.88 -21.36 -12.64
CA VAL A 422 -21.96 -20.21 -12.51
C VAL A 422 -20.61 -20.54 -11.84
N ASP A 423 -20.34 -21.83 -11.59
CA ASP A 423 -19.06 -22.31 -11.06
C ASP A 423 -17.92 -22.28 -12.11
N GLY A 424 -16.68 -22.45 -11.67
CA GLY A 424 -15.49 -22.39 -12.54
C GLY A 424 -14.87 -21.00 -12.68
N ASP A 425 -14.02 -20.85 -13.70
CA ASP A 425 -13.26 -19.64 -14.00
C ASP A 425 -13.81 -18.88 -15.22
N LEU A 426 -13.05 -17.88 -15.71
CA LEU A 426 -13.44 -17.06 -16.86
C LEU A 426 -13.66 -17.89 -18.13
N ASP A 427 -12.81 -18.89 -18.36
CA ASP A 427 -12.78 -19.62 -19.62
C ASP A 427 -13.82 -20.76 -19.61
N ALA A 428 -14.09 -21.37 -18.44
CA ALA A 428 -15.24 -22.24 -18.22
C ALA A 428 -16.58 -21.51 -18.44
N LEU A 429 -16.74 -20.30 -17.88
CA LEU A 429 -17.95 -19.48 -18.09
C LEU A 429 -18.08 -19.05 -19.56
N SER A 430 -17.00 -18.60 -20.19
CA SER A 430 -16.96 -18.26 -21.62
C SER A 430 -17.37 -19.45 -22.51
N ALA A 431 -16.87 -20.66 -22.21
CA ALA A 431 -17.22 -21.89 -22.92
C ALA A 431 -18.68 -22.33 -22.68
N ARG A 432 -19.27 -22.08 -21.51
CA ARG A 432 -20.70 -22.31 -21.28
C ARG A 432 -21.57 -21.31 -22.06
N ILE A 433 -21.23 -20.03 -22.04
CA ILE A 433 -21.93 -19.00 -22.83
C ILE A 433 -21.92 -19.36 -24.32
N ALA A 434 -20.76 -19.79 -24.85
CA ALA A 434 -20.64 -20.24 -26.23
C ALA A 434 -21.61 -21.41 -26.55
N GLN A 435 -21.69 -22.41 -25.67
CA GLN A 435 -22.63 -23.53 -25.80
C GLN A 435 -24.11 -23.08 -25.72
N VAL A 436 -24.45 -22.17 -24.80
CA VAL A 436 -25.81 -21.65 -24.65
C VAL A 436 -26.25 -20.90 -25.90
N ARG A 437 -25.37 -20.14 -26.58
CA ARG A 437 -25.75 -19.45 -27.83
C ARG A 437 -26.20 -20.38 -28.95
N THR A 438 -25.64 -21.60 -29.06
CA THR A 438 -26.14 -22.59 -30.03
C THR A 438 -27.57 -22.99 -29.70
N TRP A 439 -27.90 -23.18 -28.42
CA TRP A 439 -29.27 -23.45 -27.96
C TRP A 439 -30.20 -22.24 -28.11
N THR A 440 -29.73 -21.02 -27.87
CA THR A 440 -30.49 -19.78 -28.12
C THR A 440 -30.81 -19.60 -29.61
N PHE A 441 -29.87 -19.90 -30.51
CA PHE A 441 -30.12 -19.89 -31.95
C PHE A 441 -31.18 -20.93 -32.35
N ILE A 442 -31.10 -22.15 -31.80
CA ILE A 442 -32.11 -23.20 -32.00
C ILE A 442 -33.49 -22.75 -31.47
N ALA A 443 -33.55 -22.12 -30.29
CA ALA A 443 -34.81 -21.63 -29.71
C ALA A 443 -35.48 -20.53 -30.55
N ASN A 444 -34.71 -19.72 -31.28
CA ASN A 444 -35.24 -18.70 -32.20
C ASN A 444 -35.81 -19.27 -33.52
N ARG A 445 -35.66 -20.58 -33.79
CA ARG A 445 -36.33 -21.25 -34.92
C ARG A 445 -37.79 -21.53 -34.55
N SER A 446 -38.70 -20.78 -35.18
CA SER A 446 -40.13 -20.68 -34.83
C SER A 446 -40.95 -21.96 -34.99
N ASP A 447 -40.39 -23.01 -35.59
CA ASP A 447 -41.07 -24.26 -35.95
C ASP A 447 -40.25 -25.51 -35.60
N TRP A 448 -39.26 -25.40 -34.71
CA TRP A 448 -38.43 -26.53 -34.26
C TRP A 448 -38.72 -27.00 -32.83
N LEU A 449 -39.51 -26.25 -32.06
CA LEU A 449 -39.88 -26.54 -30.67
C LEU A 449 -41.41 -26.41 -30.51
N ARG A 450 -41.98 -27.07 -29.51
CA ARG A 450 -43.43 -26.99 -29.23
C ARG A 450 -43.85 -25.62 -28.71
N ASP A 451 -43.05 -25.06 -27.81
CA ASP A 451 -43.19 -23.70 -27.29
C ASP A 451 -41.86 -22.94 -27.48
N PRO A 452 -41.67 -22.27 -28.63
CA PRO A 452 -40.46 -21.47 -28.86
C PRO A 452 -40.34 -20.27 -27.93
N GLU A 453 -41.45 -19.69 -27.44
CA GLU A 453 -41.41 -18.47 -26.61
C GLU A 453 -40.91 -18.80 -25.19
N HIS A 454 -41.41 -19.88 -24.59
CA HIS A 454 -40.92 -20.43 -23.33
C HIS A 454 -39.42 -20.76 -23.41
N TRP A 455 -39.00 -21.52 -24.43
CA TRP A 455 -37.60 -21.93 -24.58
C TRP A 455 -36.65 -20.78 -24.91
N GLN A 456 -37.10 -19.75 -25.65
CA GLN A 456 -36.34 -18.50 -25.82
C GLN A 456 -36.19 -17.73 -24.51
N GLY A 457 -37.21 -17.76 -23.63
CA GLY A 457 -37.14 -17.20 -22.29
C GLY A 457 -36.04 -17.86 -21.45
N ILE A 458 -36.08 -19.19 -21.33
CA ILE A 458 -35.10 -19.96 -20.54
C ILE A 458 -33.69 -19.81 -21.13
N ALA A 459 -33.49 -20.01 -22.44
CA ALA A 459 -32.16 -19.91 -23.04
C ALA A 459 -31.54 -18.52 -22.86
N ARG A 460 -32.34 -17.45 -22.91
CA ARG A 460 -31.91 -16.07 -22.64
C ARG A 460 -31.57 -15.86 -21.16
N GLN A 461 -32.40 -16.38 -20.24
CA GLN A 461 -32.13 -16.30 -18.79
C GLN A 461 -30.80 -16.97 -18.44
N VAL A 462 -30.47 -18.11 -19.05
CA VAL A 462 -29.18 -18.79 -18.84
C VAL A 462 -28.01 -18.03 -19.50
N GLU A 463 -28.16 -17.46 -20.71
CA GLU A 463 -27.10 -16.61 -21.29
C GLU A 463 -26.86 -15.36 -20.41
N ASP A 464 -27.91 -14.73 -19.88
CA ASP A 464 -27.82 -13.56 -19.02
C ASP A 464 -27.15 -13.89 -17.66
N THR A 465 -27.60 -14.95 -16.96
CA THR A 465 -27.01 -15.41 -15.69
C THR A 465 -25.52 -15.72 -15.83
N LEU A 466 -25.13 -16.45 -16.88
CA LEU A 466 -23.72 -16.73 -17.16
C LEU A 466 -22.93 -15.46 -17.54
N SER A 467 -23.56 -14.53 -18.27
CA SER A 467 -22.94 -13.26 -18.69
C SER A 467 -22.65 -12.34 -17.51
N ASP A 468 -23.54 -12.29 -16.53
CA ASP A 468 -23.39 -11.47 -15.32
C ASP A 468 -22.39 -12.12 -14.35
N ALA A 469 -22.40 -13.46 -14.22
CA ALA A 469 -21.35 -14.19 -13.53
C ALA A 469 -19.97 -13.92 -14.16
N LEU A 470 -19.86 -13.96 -15.49
CA LEU A 470 -18.61 -13.65 -16.19
C LEU A 470 -18.19 -12.18 -15.99
N HIS A 471 -19.14 -11.23 -16.04
CA HIS A 471 -18.85 -9.83 -15.74
C HIS A 471 -18.34 -9.65 -14.29
N ALA A 472 -18.99 -10.28 -13.31
CA ALA A 472 -18.59 -10.21 -11.91
C ALA A 472 -17.18 -10.78 -11.68
N ARG A 473 -16.84 -11.91 -12.32
CA ARG A 473 -15.49 -12.49 -12.29
C ARG A 473 -14.44 -11.61 -12.97
N LEU A 474 -14.75 -11.00 -14.13
CA LEU A 474 -13.87 -10.03 -14.79
C LEU A 474 -13.61 -8.82 -13.90
N ALA A 475 -14.67 -8.24 -13.31
CA ALA A 475 -14.55 -7.11 -12.40
C ALA A 475 -13.72 -7.47 -11.15
N GLN A 476 -13.96 -8.63 -10.52
CA GLN A 476 -13.21 -9.10 -9.36
C GLN A 476 -11.72 -9.34 -9.67
N ARG A 477 -11.39 -9.78 -10.88
CA ARG A 477 -10.01 -10.08 -11.30
C ARG A 477 -9.25 -8.86 -11.80
N PHE A 478 -9.90 -7.92 -12.49
CA PHE A 478 -9.23 -6.83 -13.21
C PHE A 478 -9.51 -5.42 -12.66
N VAL A 479 -10.32 -5.28 -11.61
CA VAL A 479 -10.61 -4.00 -10.96
C VAL A 479 -10.44 -4.10 -9.44
N ASP A 480 -9.58 -3.26 -8.86
CA ASP A 480 -9.65 -2.97 -7.44
C ASP A 480 -10.79 -1.97 -7.17
N ARG A 481 -11.93 -2.50 -6.74
CA ARG A 481 -13.13 -1.71 -6.42
C ARG A 481 -12.86 -0.63 -5.36
N ARG A 482 -11.92 -0.82 -4.43
CA ARG A 482 -11.59 0.19 -3.42
C ARG A 482 -10.85 1.36 -4.06
N ALA A 483 -9.83 1.07 -4.86
CA ALA A 483 -9.08 2.09 -5.59
C ALA A 483 -9.97 2.85 -6.61
N SER A 484 -10.82 2.14 -7.36
CA SER A 484 -11.73 2.75 -8.34
C SER A 484 -12.74 3.70 -7.71
N VAL A 485 -13.44 3.28 -6.64
CA VAL A 485 -14.43 4.15 -5.95
C VAL A 485 -13.75 5.36 -5.31
N LEU A 486 -12.58 5.18 -4.69
CA LEU A 486 -11.80 6.28 -4.13
C LEU A 486 -11.40 7.29 -5.22
N MET A 487 -10.78 6.82 -6.30
CA MET A 487 -10.32 7.64 -7.43
C MET A 487 -11.48 8.29 -8.19
N ARG A 488 -12.72 7.84 -8.00
CA ARG A 488 -13.93 8.48 -8.49
C ARG A 488 -14.41 9.59 -7.54
N ARG A 489 -14.55 9.33 -6.23
CA ARG A 489 -14.94 10.36 -5.25
C ARG A 489 -13.94 11.52 -5.17
N LEU A 490 -12.64 11.23 -5.25
CA LEU A 490 -11.54 12.21 -5.40
C LEU A 490 -11.63 13.07 -6.68
N ARG A 491 -12.47 12.71 -7.66
CA ARG A 491 -12.78 13.50 -8.87
C ARG A 491 -14.14 14.21 -8.79
N GLU A 492 -15.06 13.75 -7.95
CA GLU A 492 -16.43 14.26 -7.85
C GLU A 492 -16.53 15.48 -6.91
N ASN A 493 -15.69 15.61 -5.88
CA ASN A 493 -15.67 16.77 -4.96
C ASN A 493 -14.27 17.39 -4.75
N ALA A 494 -14.22 18.72 -4.65
CA ALA A 494 -12.97 19.51 -4.49
C ALA A 494 -12.67 19.94 -3.03
N MET A 495 -13.57 19.60 -2.11
CA MET A 495 -13.36 19.56 -0.66
C MET A 495 -13.67 18.13 -0.23
N LEU A 496 -12.79 17.56 0.59
CA LEU A 496 -12.91 16.23 1.17
C LEU A 496 -13.07 16.42 2.67
N GLU A 497 -14.09 15.83 3.26
CA GLU A 497 -14.34 16.00 4.69
C GLU A 497 -13.40 15.07 5.47
N ALA A 498 -12.51 15.68 6.24
CA ALA A 498 -11.56 15.00 7.11
C ALA A 498 -12.01 15.15 8.57
N GLU A 499 -12.38 14.04 9.18
CA GLU A 499 -12.75 13.97 10.60
C GLU A 499 -11.54 13.51 11.40
N VAL A 500 -11.16 14.26 12.43
CA VAL A 500 -10.16 13.81 13.41
C VAL A 500 -10.91 13.32 14.64
N THR A 501 -10.75 12.04 14.99
CA THR A 501 -11.41 11.45 16.15
C THR A 501 -10.82 11.97 17.45
N THR A 502 -11.52 11.77 18.56
CA THR A 502 -11.01 12.07 19.91
C THR A 502 -9.77 11.25 20.28
N SER A 503 -9.47 10.18 19.53
CA SER A 503 -8.26 9.33 19.66
C SER A 503 -7.07 9.85 18.83
N GLY A 504 -7.25 10.95 18.10
CA GLY A 504 -6.27 11.49 17.15
C GLY A 504 -6.27 10.78 15.79
N ASP A 505 -7.13 9.78 15.55
CA ASP A 505 -7.20 9.13 14.24
C ASP A 505 -7.77 10.09 13.19
N VAL A 506 -7.04 10.25 12.08
CA VAL A 506 -7.45 11.11 10.96
C VAL A 506 -8.14 10.25 9.93
N MET A 507 -9.45 10.45 9.79
CA MET A 507 -10.25 9.85 8.74
C MET A 507 -10.53 10.86 7.63
N VAL A 508 -10.55 10.42 6.38
CA VAL A 508 -11.02 11.21 5.23
C VAL A 508 -12.13 10.40 4.56
N GLU A 509 -13.33 10.95 4.43
CA GLU A 509 -14.49 10.25 3.84
C GLU A 509 -14.76 8.86 4.48
N GLY A 510 -14.53 8.74 5.80
CA GLY A 510 -14.66 7.49 6.55
C GLY A 510 -13.52 6.46 6.37
N GLN A 511 -12.39 6.84 5.78
CA GLN A 511 -11.19 5.99 5.70
C GLN A 511 -10.05 6.54 6.57
N HIS A 512 -9.45 5.68 7.41
CA HIS A 512 -8.24 6.01 8.18
C HIS A 512 -7.07 6.33 7.23
N VAL A 513 -6.38 7.45 7.47
CA VAL A 513 -5.21 7.90 6.69
C VAL A 513 -3.96 7.99 7.57
N GLY A 514 -4.11 8.07 8.89
CA GLY A 514 -3.02 8.19 9.86
C GLY A 514 -3.51 8.72 11.21
N GLN A 515 -2.57 9.13 12.07
CA GLN A 515 -2.87 9.68 13.40
C GLN A 515 -2.21 11.05 13.59
N LEU A 516 -2.96 12.01 14.14
CA LEU A 516 -2.51 13.33 14.57
C LEU A 516 -2.23 13.30 16.08
N ASN A 517 -0.94 13.38 16.44
CA ASN A 517 -0.45 13.41 17.81
C ASN A 517 0.12 14.81 18.11
N GLY A 518 -0.55 15.58 18.98
CA GLY A 518 -0.27 16.98 19.27
C GLY A 518 -0.48 17.86 18.04
N PHE A 519 0.64 18.29 17.45
CA PHE A 519 0.70 19.05 16.20
C PHE A 519 1.40 18.28 15.06
N ARG A 520 1.52 16.95 15.19
CA ARG A 520 2.28 16.10 14.29
C ARG A 520 1.44 14.97 13.69
N PHE A 521 1.41 14.89 12.36
CA PHE A 521 0.66 13.86 11.62
C PHE A 521 1.56 12.70 11.19
N THR A 522 1.14 11.48 11.50
CA THR A 522 1.81 10.24 11.08
C THR A 522 0.88 9.42 10.20
N ALA A 523 1.17 9.37 8.89
CA ALA A 523 0.39 8.59 7.93
C ALA A 523 0.51 7.07 8.16
N ASP A 524 -0.56 6.31 7.86
CA ASP A 524 -0.57 4.85 7.97
C ASP A 524 0.44 4.19 6.99
N PRO A 525 1.42 3.40 7.48
CA PRO A 525 2.37 2.69 6.62
C PRO A 525 1.73 1.62 5.72
N HIS A 526 0.50 1.18 5.98
CA HIS A 526 -0.21 0.24 5.11
C HIS A 526 -0.83 0.89 3.86
N ALA A 527 -0.92 2.23 3.80
CA ALA A 527 -1.46 2.97 2.66
C ALA A 527 -0.45 3.07 1.49
N VAL A 528 -0.31 2.00 0.70
CA VAL A 528 0.66 1.93 -0.43
C VAL A 528 -0.01 2.20 -1.78
N GLY A 529 0.27 3.35 -2.42
CA GLY A 529 -0.09 3.59 -3.82
C GLY A 529 -0.09 5.06 -4.28
N GLU A 530 -0.46 5.29 -5.55
CA GLU A 530 -0.69 6.64 -6.10
C GLU A 530 -1.88 7.32 -5.38
N ALA A 531 -2.93 6.53 -5.10
CA ALA A 531 -4.10 6.92 -4.30
C ALA A 531 -3.75 7.40 -2.87
N ALA A 532 -2.78 6.76 -2.22
CA ALA A 532 -2.35 7.14 -0.87
C ALA A 532 -1.64 8.50 -0.83
N LYS A 533 -0.95 8.89 -1.92
CA LYS A 533 -0.37 10.24 -2.03
C LYS A 533 -1.45 11.31 -2.17
N THR A 534 -2.52 11.05 -2.93
CA THR A 534 -3.67 11.96 -3.01
C THR A 534 -4.45 12.06 -1.70
N LEU A 535 -4.64 10.94 -0.97
CA LEU A 535 -5.25 10.95 0.35
C LEU A 535 -4.41 11.75 1.36
N ASN A 536 -3.10 11.51 1.44
CA ASN A 536 -2.22 12.26 2.34
C ASN A 536 -2.20 13.76 2.03
N ALA A 537 -2.19 14.16 0.75
CA ALA A 537 -2.27 15.57 0.36
C ALA A 537 -3.63 16.21 0.69
N ALA A 538 -4.73 15.45 0.61
CA ALA A 538 -6.06 15.90 1.02
C ALA A 538 -6.17 16.06 2.55
N ALA A 539 -5.76 15.03 3.30
CA ALA A 539 -5.70 15.04 4.76
C ALA A 539 -4.87 16.23 5.26
N GLN A 540 -3.66 16.43 4.71
CA GLN A 540 -2.81 17.58 5.01
C GLN A 540 -3.52 18.92 4.76
N LYS A 541 -4.31 19.07 3.70
CA LYS A 541 -5.02 20.34 3.44
C LYS A 541 -6.14 20.61 4.46
N ALA A 542 -6.80 19.57 4.97
CA ALA A 542 -7.87 19.71 5.96
C ALA A 542 -7.33 19.87 7.40
N LEU A 543 -6.26 19.14 7.74
CA LEU A 543 -5.63 19.14 9.07
C LEU A 543 -5.19 20.52 9.56
N ALA A 544 -4.85 21.43 8.64
CA ALA A 544 -4.46 22.81 8.99
C ALA A 544 -5.50 23.52 9.89
N SER A 545 -6.81 23.33 9.63
CA SER A 545 -7.86 23.98 10.42
C SER A 545 -8.01 23.39 11.83
N GLU A 546 -7.80 22.08 12.01
CA GLU A 546 -7.79 21.45 13.33
C GLU A 546 -6.49 21.76 14.09
N ILE A 547 -5.37 21.92 13.40
CA ILE A 547 -4.10 22.37 14.00
C ILE A 547 -4.20 23.80 14.54
N GLU A 548 -4.85 24.72 13.82
CA GLU A 548 -5.16 26.06 14.35
C GLU A 548 -6.13 25.98 15.55
N GLY A 549 -7.18 25.15 15.46
CA GLY A 549 -8.12 24.91 16.58
C GLY A 549 -7.47 24.26 17.81
N ARG A 550 -6.44 23.43 17.63
CA ARG A 550 -5.60 22.87 18.70
C ARG A 550 -4.67 23.94 19.28
N ALA A 551 -4.08 24.79 18.46
CA ALA A 551 -3.20 25.87 18.91
C ALA A 551 -3.94 26.89 19.79
N ALA A 552 -5.18 27.25 19.44
CA ALA A 552 -6.05 28.07 20.29
C ALA A 552 -6.34 27.40 21.64
N ARG A 553 -6.78 26.13 21.64
CA ARG A 553 -7.03 25.36 22.87
C ARG A 553 -5.79 25.22 23.77
N VAL A 554 -4.60 25.05 23.18
CA VAL A 554 -3.32 25.06 23.93
C VAL A 554 -3.01 26.43 24.52
N HIS A 555 -3.32 27.53 23.83
CA HIS A 555 -3.12 28.89 24.34
C HIS A 555 -4.00 29.17 25.58
N GLU A 556 -5.26 28.71 25.56
CA GLU A 556 -6.26 28.94 26.62
C GLU A 556 -6.21 27.93 27.77
N ALA A 557 -5.53 26.78 27.61
CA ALA A 557 -5.47 25.72 28.60
C ALA A 557 -4.86 26.15 29.95
N VAL A 558 -5.38 25.62 31.06
CA VAL A 558 -4.89 25.83 32.43
C VAL A 558 -3.55 25.14 32.69
N ASP A 559 -2.81 25.56 33.73
CA ASP A 559 -1.46 25.03 34.04
C ASP A 559 -1.46 23.54 34.37
N GLU A 560 -2.56 23.01 34.93
CA GLU A 560 -2.77 21.59 35.25
C GLU A 560 -2.96 20.71 34.01
N ALA A 561 -3.30 21.27 32.84
CA ALA A 561 -3.48 20.52 31.61
C ALA A 561 -2.16 20.09 30.94
N PHE A 562 -1.02 20.59 31.47
CA PHE A 562 0.32 20.33 30.96
C PHE A 562 1.15 19.50 31.95
N VAL A 563 1.87 18.51 31.43
CA VAL A 563 2.78 17.64 32.19
C VAL A 563 4.13 17.56 31.49
N LEU A 564 5.21 17.77 32.24
CA LEU A 564 6.58 17.53 31.77
C LEU A 564 7.01 16.12 32.17
N ALA A 565 7.26 15.26 31.18
CA ALA A 565 7.71 13.89 31.38
C ALA A 565 9.26 13.81 31.54
N ASN A 566 9.77 12.64 31.95
CA ASN A 566 11.20 12.44 32.23
C ASN A 566 12.07 12.55 30.96
N ASP A 567 11.52 12.13 29.82
CA ASP A 567 12.04 12.29 28.46
C ASP A 567 12.12 13.76 27.97
N GLY A 568 11.82 14.74 28.84
CA GLY A 568 11.79 16.17 28.55
C GLY A 568 10.63 16.63 27.69
N VAL A 569 9.67 15.75 27.35
CA VAL A 569 8.50 16.08 26.52
C VAL A 569 7.43 16.75 27.37
N ILE A 570 6.96 17.91 26.91
CA ILE A 570 5.78 18.58 27.43
C ILE A 570 4.56 17.99 26.72
N ARG A 571 3.65 17.44 27.52
CA ARG A 571 2.41 16.82 27.08
C ARG A 571 1.22 17.67 27.50
N TRP A 572 0.28 17.88 26.58
CA TRP A 572 -0.99 18.56 26.82
C TRP A 572 -2.11 17.52 26.72
N LEU A 573 -2.87 17.33 27.80
CA LEU A 573 -3.90 16.27 27.90
C LEU A 573 -3.38 14.84 27.57
N GLY A 574 -2.06 14.61 27.67
CA GLY A 574 -1.37 13.36 27.32
C GLY A 574 -0.64 13.38 25.97
N GLU A 575 -1.14 14.17 25.00
CA GLU A 575 -0.55 14.31 23.67
C GLU A 575 0.77 15.12 23.71
N PRO A 576 1.84 14.70 23.00
CA PRO A 576 3.11 15.41 22.99
C PRO A 576 3.06 16.68 22.13
N VAL A 577 3.29 17.85 22.73
CA VAL A 577 3.20 19.15 22.02
C VAL A 577 4.54 19.89 21.90
N ALA A 578 5.48 19.64 22.81
CA ALA A 578 6.82 20.26 22.78
C ALA A 578 7.87 19.42 23.54
N LYS A 579 9.14 19.81 23.44
CA LYS A 579 10.25 19.25 24.22
C LYS A 579 11.11 20.38 24.81
N ILE A 580 11.61 20.20 26.02
CA ILE A 580 12.52 21.18 26.64
C ILE A 580 13.91 21.14 25.99
N ALA A 581 14.54 22.31 25.88
CA ALA A 581 15.87 22.51 25.31
C ALA A 581 16.74 23.36 26.25
N ALA A 582 18.06 23.32 26.02
CA ALA A 582 19.01 24.12 26.78
C ALA A 582 18.83 25.62 26.46
N GLY A 583 18.55 26.43 27.48
CA GLY A 583 18.51 27.88 27.36
C GLY A 583 19.82 28.54 27.78
N ALA A 584 19.80 29.88 27.89
CA ALA A 584 20.97 30.67 28.25
C ALA A 584 21.45 30.44 29.69
N HIS A 585 20.55 30.03 30.59
CA HIS A 585 20.89 29.65 31.95
C HIS A 585 20.25 28.31 32.38
N VAL A 586 20.85 27.62 33.36
CA VAL A 586 20.46 26.26 33.76
C VAL A 586 19.06 26.21 34.37
N LEU A 587 18.64 27.30 35.02
CA LEU A 587 17.29 27.48 35.58
C LEU A 587 16.31 28.17 34.60
N GLU A 588 16.74 28.43 33.35
CA GLU A 588 15.97 29.09 32.31
C GLU A 588 15.99 28.25 31.01
N PRO A 589 15.43 27.02 31.02
CA PRO A 589 15.29 26.19 29.83
C PRO A 589 14.32 26.83 28.82
N THR A 590 14.50 26.49 27.54
CA THR A 590 13.62 26.95 26.45
C THR A 590 12.68 25.84 25.99
N VAL A 591 11.51 26.20 25.47
CA VAL A 591 10.61 25.23 24.81
C VAL A 591 10.92 25.12 23.32
N ARG A 592 10.91 23.90 22.78
CA ARG A 592 10.89 23.63 21.34
C ARG A 592 9.61 22.87 20.98
N ILE A 593 8.71 23.49 20.23
CA ILE A 593 7.46 22.86 19.77
C ILE A 593 7.74 21.62 18.89
N LEU A 594 6.87 20.61 19.02
CA LEU A 594 6.85 19.39 18.22
C LEU A 594 5.66 19.46 17.24
N ALA A 595 5.87 20.09 16.09
CA ALA A 595 4.88 20.25 15.03
C ALA A 595 5.48 19.99 13.65
N ASP A 596 4.63 19.63 12.68
CA ASP A 596 4.99 19.61 11.25
C ASP A 596 4.77 21.00 10.60
N ASP A 597 5.16 21.15 9.33
CA ASP A 597 5.16 22.37 8.50
C ASP A 597 3.83 23.17 8.42
N GLN A 598 2.76 22.72 9.07
CA GLN A 598 1.43 23.34 9.05
C GLN A 598 1.24 24.39 10.14
N LEU A 599 1.84 24.18 11.33
CA LEU A 599 1.74 25.14 12.43
C LEU A 599 2.68 26.33 12.14
N THR A 600 2.15 27.40 11.55
CA THR A 600 2.94 28.52 11.04
C THR A 600 2.44 29.88 11.54
N GLY A 601 3.31 30.89 11.48
CA GLY A 601 2.96 32.27 11.80
C GLY A 601 2.41 32.47 13.22
N PRO A 602 1.36 33.29 13.43
CA PRO A 602 0.87 33.67 14.76
C PRO A 602 0.47 32.48 15.65
N ALA A 603 -0.03 31.38 15.08
CA ALA A 603 -0.44 30.20 15.85
C ALA A 603 0.74 29.49 16.54
N LEU A 604 1.93 29.50 15.91
CA LEU A 604 3.15 28.99 16.53
C LEU A 604 3.60 29.91 17.67
N GLU A 605 3.55 31.24 17.47
CA GLU A 605 3.95 32.23 18.48
C GLU A 605 3.08 32.20 19.74
N THR A 606 1.76 32.03 19.62
CA THR A 606 0.85 31.96 20.77
C THR A 606 1.04 30.69 21.61
N VAL A 607 1.29 29.55 20.95
CA VAL A 607 1.64 28.27 21.60
C VAL A 607 3.01 28.38 22.28
N GLN A 608 4.03 28.85 21.57
CA GLN A 608 5.40 29.00 22.09
C GLN A 608 5.39 29.85 23.37
N ARG A 609 4.79 31.04 23.31
CA ARG A 609 4.66 31.97 24.44
C ARG A 609 3.91 31.37 25.64
N ARG A 610 2.88 30.54 25.41
CA ARG A 610 2.14 29.88 26.50
C ARG A 610 2.98 28.81 27.19
N LEU A 611 3.70 28.00 26.40
CA LEU A 611 4.52 26.90 26.92
C LEU A 611 5.80 27.42 27.61
N ASP A 612 6.48 28.44 27.08
CA ASP A 612 7.62 29.07 27.76
C ASP A 612 7.20 29.69 29.11
N LEU A 613 6.05 30.37 29.15
CA LEU A 613 5.48 30.94 30.38
C LEU A 613 5.16 29.85 31.41
N TRP A 614 4.52 28.75 30.96
CA TRP A 614 4.23 27.59 31.83
C TRP A 614 5.51 26.95 32.35
N LEU A 615 6.52 26.73 31.50
CA LEU A 615 7.78 26.11 31.89
C LEU A 615 8.54 26.98 32.90
N ALA A 616 8.60 28.30 32.68
CA ALA A 616 9.19 29.24 33.63
C ALA A 616 8.47 29.24 34.99
N GLN A 617 7.14 29.17 35.00
CA GLN A 617 6.35 29.02 36.23
C GLN A 617 6.59 27.66 36.91
N HIS A 618 6.68 26.56 36.16
CA HIS A 618 6.96 25.22 36.66
C HIS A 618 8.35 25.12 37.31
N VAL A 619 9.38 25.65 36.64
CA VAL A 619 10.75 25.72 37.19
C VAL A 619 10.77 26.59 38.45
N LYS A 620 10.11 27.76 38.44
CA LYS A 620 10.00 28.62 39.63
C LYS A 620 9.26 27.93 40.79
N LYS A 621 8.22 27.14 40.52
CA LYS A 621 7.42 26.39 41.52
C LYS A 621 8.23 25.29 42.21
N LEU A 622 9.13 24.60 41.50
CA LEU A 622 9.91 23.48 42.04
C LEU A 622 11.33 23.84 42.48
N LEU A 623 11.98 24.81 41.82
CA LEU A 623 13.38 25.17 41.99
C LEU A 623 13.61 26.66 42.31
N GLY A 624 12.56 27.46 42.53
CA GLY A 624 12.66 28.87 42.95
C GLY A 624 13.71 29.16 44.05
N PRO A 625 13.81 28.35 45.13
CA PRO A 625 14.84 28.52 46.16
C PRO A 625 16.30 28.45 45.66
N LEU A 626 16.56 27.89 44.47
CA LEU A 626 17.88 27.99 43.83
C LEU A 626 18.11 29.36 43.20
N ALA A 627 17.11 29.94 42.53
CA ALA A 627 17.21 31.27 41.94
C ALA A 627 17.32 32.37 43.02
N ASP A 628 16.62 32.18 44.15
CA ASP A 628 16.73 33.08 45.32
C ASP A 628 18.13 32.98 45.95
N LEU A 629 18.71 31.77 46.02
CA LEU A 629 20.07 31.52 46.51
C LEU A 629 21.16 31.95 45.50
N GLU A 630 20.87 31.93 44.20
CA GLU A 630 21.77 32.41 43.15
C GLU A 630 21.88 33.94 43.20
N LYS A 631 20.80 34.64 43.56
CA LYS A 631 20.79 36.09 43.83
C LYS A 631 21.39 36.44 45.19
N ALA A 632 21.03 35.70 46.24
CA ALA A 632 21.54 35.81 47.62
C ALA A 632 21.79 37.26 48.09
N GLU A 633 20.77 38.10 47.93
CA GLU A 633 20.81 39.51 48.35
C GLU A 633 21.06 39.59 49.86
N GLY A 634 21.99 40.46 50.28
CA GLY A 634 22.43 40.56 51.68
C GLY A 634 23.42 39.47 52.14
N VAL A 635 24.01 38.69 51.23
CA VAL A 635 25.10 37.75 51.53
C VAL A 635 26.38 38.18 50.79
N GLU A 636 27.49 38.33 51.51
CA GLU A 636 28.75 38.83 50.95
C GLU A 636 29.92 37.84 51.12
N GLY A 637 31.02 38.10 50.40
CA GLY A 637 32.29 37.36 50.50
C GLY A 637 32.17 35.85 50.27
N ILE A 638 32.88 35.08 51.10
CA ILE A 638 32.97 33.61 51.00
C ILE A 638 31.58 32.95 51.03
N ALA A 639 30.63 33.50 51.81
CA ALA A 639 29.27 32.97 51.88
C ALA A 639 28.51 33.12 50.55
N ARG A 640 28.74 34.22 49.82
CA ARG A 640 28.14 34.43 48.48
C ARG A 640 28.69 33.45 47.45
N GLY A 641 29.99 33.11 47.55
CA GLY A 641 30.63 32.07 46.74
C GLY A 641 30.07 30.67 47.03
N ILE A 642 29.87 30.32 48.30
CA ILE A 642 29.24 29.04 48.69
C ILE A 642 27.78 28.98 48.20
N ALA A 643 27.01 30.07 48.32
CA ALA A 643 25.65 30.16 47.80
C ALA A 643 25.59 29.87 46.28
N PHE A 644 26.47 30.52 45.52
CA PHE A 644 26.59 30.33 44.07
C PHE A 644 26.97 28.88 43.70
N GLN A 645 27.95 28.27 44.38
CA GLN A 645 28.33 26.87 44.13
C GLN A 645 27.21 25.86 44.46
N ILE A 646 26.36 26.15 45.46
CA ILE A 646 25.18 25.32 45.76
C ILE A 646 24.11 25.47 44.68
N ALA A 647 23.87 26.70 44.18
CA ALA A 647 22.95 26.95 43.08
C ALA A 647 23.41 26.26 41.78
N GLU A 648 24.68 26.40 41.40
CA GLU A 648 25.25 25.71 40.23
C GLU A 648 25.21 24.18 40.37
N SER A 649 25.41 23.66 41.60
CA SER A 649 25.26 22.22 41.91
C SER A 649 23.79 21.79 42.10
N LEU A 650 22.83 22.59 41.61
CA LEU A 650 21.39 22.35 41.64
C LEU A 650 20.85 21.97 43.02
N GLY A 651 21.39 22.59 44.08
CA GLY A 651 20.95 22.43 45.47
C GLY A 651 21.62 21.33 46.27
N VAL A 652 22.64 20.64 45.73
CA VAL A 652 23.42 19.61 46.42
C VAL A 652 24.91 19.79 46.14
N LEU A 653 25.64 20.41 47.08
CA LEU A 653 27.09 20.59 47.00
C LEU A 653 27.82 19.60 47.91
N ASP A 654 28.90 18.99 47.40
CA ASP A 654 29.76 18.08 48.17
C ASP A 654 30.62 18.88 49.15
N ARG A 655 30.47 18.66 50.47
CA ARG A 655 31.14 19.46 51.50
C ARG A 655 32.66 19.37 51.43
N ALA A 656 33.20 18.28 50.89
CA ALA A 656 34.63 18.10 50.67
C ALA A 656 35.23 19.15 49.71
N LYS A 657 34.45 19.71 48.79
CA LYS A 657 34.92 20.76 47.86
C LYS A 657 35.12 22.13 48.50
N VAL A 658 34.38 22.42 49.58
CA VAL A 658 34.32 23.74 50.26
C VAL A 658 34.69 23.62 51.73
N ALA A 659 35.53 22.64 52.09
CA ALA A 659 35.81 22.31 53.48
C ALA A 659 36.44 23.48 54.25
N ASP A 660 37.42 24.16 53.65
CA ASP A 660 38.12 25.30 54.26
C ASP A 660 37.31 26.60 54.21
N ASP A 661 36.52 26.82 53.15
CA ASP A 661 35.56 27.92 53.08
C ASP A 661 34.51 27.81 54.19
N VAL A 662 33.87 26.64 54.32
CA VAL A 662 32.87 26.36 55.37
C VAL A 662 33.49 26.44 56.77
N LYS A 663 34.76 26.08 56.93
CA LYS A 663 35.52 26.20 58.19
C LYS A 663 35.81 27.66 58.56
N SER A 664 36.16 28.49 57.59
CA SER A 664 36.48 29.92 57.78
C SER A 664 35.24 30.83 57.89
N LEU A 665 34.06 30.39 57.43
CA LEU A 665 32.81 31.14 57.60
C LEU A 665 32.53 31.55 59.07
N PRO A 666 32.32 32.84 59.38
CA PRO A 666 31.84 33.28 60.68
C PRO A 666 30.39 32.84 60.94
N GLN A 667 29.98 32.80 62.21
CA GLN A 667 28.69 32.24 62.60
C GLN A 667 27.49 33.03 62.05
N GLU A 668 27.61 34.35 61.88
CA GLU A 668 26.59 35.21 61.26
C GLU A 668 26.37 34.87 59.79
N ALA A 669 27.45 34.68 59.02
CA ALA A 669 27.37 34.26 57.63
C ALA A 669 26.78 32.84 57.49
N ARG A 670 27.08 31.93 58.42
CA ARG A 670 26.40 30.62 58.51
C ARG A 670 24.93 30.75 58.89
N ALA A 671 24.53 31.78 59.66
CA ALA A 671 23.12 32.04 59.96
C ALA A 671 22.39 32.62 58.75
N ALA A 672 23.01 33.52 57.98
CA ALA A 672 22.48 34.05 56.72
C ALA A 672 22.20 32.92 55.72
N LEU A 673 23.17 32.02 55.46
CA LEU A 673 22.97 30.87 54.57
C LEU A 673 21.85 29.92 55.04
N ARG A 674 21.63 29.77 56.35
CA ARG A 674 20.49 29.00 56.89
C ARG A 674 19.13 29.67 56.64
N LYS A 675 19.06 31.02 56.51
CA LYS A 675 17.81 31.71 56.13
C LYS A 675 17.34 31.33 54.72
N PHE A 676 18.28 31.09 53.80
CA PHE A 676 18.02 30.53 52.46
C PHE A 676 17.78 28.99 52.48
N GLY A 677 17.51 28.39 53.64
CA GLY A 677 17.12 26.98 53.76
C GLY A 677 18.26 25.95 53.63
N ILE A 678 19.53 26.38 53.52
CA ILE A 678 20.68 25.48 53.44
C ILE A 678 20.90 24.75 54.78
N ARG A 679 20.97 23.41 54.73
CA ARG A 679 21.52 22.59 55.81
C ARG A 679 22.99 22.25 55.53
N PHE A 680 23.80 22.38 56.58
CA PHE A 680 25.20 22.01 56.61
C PHE A 680 25.32 20.58 57.16
N GLY A 681 25.30 19.58 56.27
CA GLY A 681 25.49 18.17 56.63
C GLY A 681 26.93 17.82 56.97
N ALA A 682 27.16 16.56 57.33
CA ALA A 682 28.49 15.96 57.43
C ALA A 682 29.16 15.84 56.05
N TYR A 683 28.43 15.43 55.02
CA TYR A 683 29.00 15.16 53.68
C TYR A 683 28.56 16.16 52.60
N HIS A 684 27.40 16.82 52.75
CA HIS A 684 26.89 17.78 51.76
C HIS A 684 26.34 19.07 52.38
N LEU A 685 26.37 20.16 51.60
CA LEU A 685 25.54 21.34 51.82
C LEU A 685 24.36 21.24 50.85
N TYR A 686 23.13 21.25 51.38
CA TYR A 686 21.93 20.98 50.58
C TYR A 686 20.69 21.71 51.08
N LEU A 687 19.69 21.88 50.22
CA LEU A 687 18.37 22.43 50.58
C LEU A 687 17.36 21.28 50.75
N PRO A 688 16.87 20.96 51.97
CA PRO A 688 16.02 19.79 52.21
C PRO A 688 14.72 19.76 51.40
N ASN A 689 14.11 20.94 51.17
CA ASN A 689 12.89 21.07 50.38
C ASN A 689 13.07 20.60 48.92
N LEU A 690 14.30 20.68 48.39
CA LEU A 690 14.62 20.32 47.02
C LEU A 690 15.01 18.84 46.87
N VAL A 691 15.19 18.08 47.96
CA VAL A 691 15.48 16.62 47.92
C VAL A 691 14.22 15.79 47.67
N LYS A 692 13.04 16.43 47.64
CA LYS A 692 11.77 15.79 47.24
C LYS A 692 11.82 15.31 45.78
N PRO A 693 11.08 14.25 45.39
CA PRO A 693 11.18 13.66 44.05
C PRO A 693 10.97 14.63 42.89
N ALA A 694 9.91 15.45 42.87
CA ALA A 694 9.64 16.34 41.74
C ALA A 694 10.73 17.40 41.50
N PRO A 695 11.20 18.17 42.51
CA PRO A 695 12.39 19.03 42.35
C PRO A 695 13.68 18.29 41.96
N ARG A 696 13.85 17.00 42.30
CA ARG A 696 15.00 16.20 41.86
C ARG A 696 14.88 15.68 40.44
N ALA A 697 13.69 15.29 39.98
CA ALA A 697 13.44 14.93 38.59
C ALA A 697 13.73 16.11 37.65
N LEU A 698 13.20 17.29 37.96
CA LEU A 698 13.48 18.51 37.18
C LEU A 698 14.98 18.89 37.25
N ALA A 699 15.62 18.83 38.43
CA ALA A 699 17.06 19.09 38.52
C ALA A 699 17.90 18.09 37.71
N ALA A 700 17.49 16.82 37.62
CA ALA A 700 18.14 15.82 36.78
C ALA A 700 18.00 16.15 35.28
N GLN A 701 16.80 16.54 34.83
CA GLN A 701 16.55 16.98 33.45
C GLN A 701 17.37 18.23 33.06
N LEU A 702 17.38 19.26 33.91
CA LEU A 702 18.16 20.49 33.68
C LEU A 702 19.68 20.22 33.71
N TRP A 703 20.12 19.27 34.53
CA TRP A 703 21.51 18.79 34.49
C TRP A 703 21.81 18.08 33.16
N ALA A 704 20.92 17.23 32.67
CA ALA A 704 21.11 16.55 31.39
C ALA A 704 21.22 17.56 30.23
N LEU A 705 20.34 18.57 30.18
CA LEU A 705 20.42 19.67 29.22
C LEU A 705 21.77 20.42 29.25
N LYS A 706 22.41 20.60 30.42
CA LYS A 706 23.74 21.23 30.54
C LYS A 706 24.90 20.33 30.07
N ASN A 707 24.73 19.00 30.00
CA ASN A 707 25.84 18.03 29.88
C ASN A 707 25.71 17.05 28.69
N GLY A 708 25.16 17.50 27.55
CA GLY A 708 24.99 16.71 26.31
C GLY A 708 23.55 16.64 25.81
N GLY A 709 22.58 16.93 26.69
CA GLY A 709 21.16 16.90 26.36
C GLY A 709 20.44 15.68 26.92
N VAL A 710 19.12 15.73 26.80
CA VAL A 710 18.18 14.73 27.32
C VAL A 710 18.34 13.34 26.65
N GLU A 711 18.87 13.28 25.43
CA GLU A 711 19.00 12.04 24.65
C GLU A 711 20.39 11.37 24.81
N GLU A 712 21.42 12.10 25.24
CA GLU A 712 22.79 11.57 25.40
C GLU A 712 23.07 11.04 26.82
N VAL A 713 22.33 11.52 27.83
CA VAL A 713 22.57 11.18 29.23
C VAL A 713 21.84 9.89 29.63
N LYS A 714 22.59 8.78 29.66
CA LYS A 714 22.14 7.47 30.17
C LYS A 714 21.48 7.57 31.56
N GLY A 715 20.40 6.82 31.76
CA GLY A 715 19.69 6.69 33.03
C GLY A 715 18.68 7.80 33.34
N LEU A 716 18.34 8.66 32.36
CA LEU A 716 17.46 9.81 32.57
C LEU A 716 16.01 9.43 32.93
N ASP A 717 15.50 8.31 32.43
CA ASP A 717 14.19 7.79 32.86
C ASP A 717 14.29 6.98 34.16
N ASP A 718 15.28 6.07 34.23
CA ASP A 718 15.43 5.11 35.34
C ASP A 718 15.70 5.78 36.69
N VAL A 719 16.67 6.71 36.76
CA VAL A 719 17.12 7.26 38.05
C VAL A 719 16.05 8.14 38.71
N PRO A 720 15.35 9.06 38.00
CA PRO A 720 14.22 9.80 38.58
C PRO A 720 13.03 8.89 38.93
N HIS A 721 12.75 7.85 38.13
CA HIS A 721 11.70 6.87 38.46
C HIS A 721 12.04 6.09 39.75
N LEU A 722 13.28 5.59 39.86
CA LEU A 722 13.79 4.94 41.08
C LEU A 722 13.75 5.88 42.29
N ALA A 723 14.04 7.18 42.10
CA ALA A 723 13.92 8.19 43.14
C ALA A 723 12.46 8.45 43.58
N ALA A 724 11.52 8.48 42.62
CA ALA A 724 10.09 8.63 42.88
C ALA A 724 9.51 7.43 43.63
N SER A 725 10.03 6.21 43.41
CA SER A 725 9.64 4.99 44.13
C SER A 725 10.01 4.96 45.63
N GLY A 726 10.54 6.07 46.18
CA GLY A 726 10.82 6.22 47.62
C GLY A 726 12.10 5.55 48.13
N ARG A 727 12.75 4.70 47.31
CA ARG A 727 13.94 3.93 47.66
C ARG A 727 15.06 4.80 48.28
N THR A 728 15.62 4.34 49.40
CA THR A 728 16.70 5.03 50.14
C THR A 728 18.08 4.80 49.52
N SER A 729 18.32 3.61 48.98
CA SER A 729 19.44 3.30 48.09
C SER A 729 19.08 2.26 47.03
N PHE A 730 19.83 2.22 45.93
CA PHE A 730 19.76 1.20 44.88
C PHE A 730 21.17 0.95 44.29
N ILE A 731 21.33 -0.08 43.44
CA ILE A 731 22.64 -0.37 42.80
C ILE A 731 22.96 0.72 41.78
N ALA A 732 24.15 1.30 41.85
CA ALA A 732 24.57 2.32 40.88
C ALA A 732 25.09 1.66 39.60
N ASP A 733 24.43 1.94 38.48
CA ASP A 733 25.05 1.74 37.16
C ASP A 733 26.30 2.62 37.04
N LYS A 734 27.36 2.03 36.49
CA LYS A 734 28.70 2.59 36.30
C LYS A 734 28.80 3.43 35.03
N ASP A 735 27.92 3.18 34.06
CA ASP A 735 27.82 3.96 32.81
C ASP A 735 27.14 5.33 33.05
N VAL A 736 26.35 5.45 34.11
CA VAL A 736 25.67 6.70 34.50
C VAL A 736 26.62 7.63 35.24
N GLN A 737 26.69 8.89 34.81
CA GLN A 737 27.64 9.86 35.35
C GLN A 737 27.38 10.20 36.83
N LYS A 738 28.45 10.23 37.65
CA LYS A 738 28.38 10.60 39.08
C LYS A 738 27.84 12.03 39.33
N GLY A 739 27.89 12.91 38.33
CA GLY A 739 27.25 14.23 38.37
C GLY A 739 25.73 14.15 38.30
N PHE A 740 25.20 13.30 37.43
CA PHE A 740 23.76 13.09 37.24
C PHE A 740 23.08 12.53 38.49
N TYR A 741 23.68 11.50 39.12
CA TYR A 741 23.21 11.01 40.42
C TYR A 741 23.11 12.13 41.47
N ARG A 742 24.10 13.04 41.54
CA ARG A 742 24.07 14.17 42.48
C ARG A 742 22.94 15.16 42.15
N ALA A 743 22.70 15.45 40.88
CA ALA A 743 21.56 16.26 40.44
C ALA A 743 20.23 15.62 40.85
N ALA A 744 20.08 14.30 40.68
CA ALA A 744 18.92 13.53 41.15
C ALA A 744 18.83 13.35 42.68
N GLY A 745 19.80 13.85 43.47
CA GLY A 745 19.76 13.82 44.95
C GLY A 745 20.45 12.62 45.61
N PHE A 746 21.30 11.89 44.87
CA PHE A 746 22.02 10.69 45.33
C PHE A 746 23.54 10.89 45.30
N ARG A 747 24.26 10.20 46.18
CA ARG A 747 25.72 10.02 46.10
C ARG A 747 26.01 8.56 45.75
N VAL A 748 26.91 8.34 44.79
CA VAL A 748 27.45 7.00 44.52
C VAL A 748 28.46 6.66 45.61
N CYS A 749 28.13 5.64 46.40
CA CYS A 749 28.87 5.10 47.52
C CYS A 749 29.21 3.63 47.21
N GLY A 750 30.42 3.39 46.71
CA GLY A 750 30.84 2.08 46.21
C GLY A 750 30.00 1.60 45.03
N ASP A 751 29.28 0.50 45.24
CA ASP A 751 28.35 -0.18 44.32
C ASP A 751 26.92 0.40 44.32
N ARG A 752 26.58 1.33 45.23
CA ARG A 752 25.21 1.83 45.40
C ARG A 752 25.08 3.34 45.24
N ALA A 753 23.94 3.79 44.74
CA ALA A 753 23.48 5.16 44.84
C ALA A 753 22.63 5.30 46.11
N VAL A 754 22.98 6.22 47.01
CA VAL A 754 22.29 6.46 48.28
C VAL A 754 21.79 7.91 48.33
N ARG A 755 20.55 8.13 48.78
CA ARG A 755 19.98 9.48 48.92
C ARG A 755 20.80 10.36 49.87
N VAL A 756 20.98 11.63 49.50
CA VAL A 756 21.74 12.60 50.30
C VAL A 756 21.13 12.78 51.70
N ASP A 757 19.81 12.93 51.80
CA ASP A 757 19.14 13.10 53.11
C ASP A 757 19.17 11.83 54.00
N ILE A 758 19.46 10.67 53.41
CA ILE A 758 19.68 9.41 54.12
C ILE A 758 21.13 9.35 54.64
N LEU A 759 22.11 9.75 53.84
CA LEU A 759 23.52 9.83 54.25
C LEU A 759 23.76 10.83 55.38
N GLU A 760 23.10 12.00 55.35
CA GLU A 760 23.23 12.97 56.44
C GLU A 760 22.55 12.49 57.73
N ARG A 761 21.37 11.84 57.64
CA ARG A 761 20.73 11.20 58.80
C ARG A 761 21.58 10.05 59.37
N LEU A 762 22.23 9.26 58.52
CA LEU A 762 23.18 8.23 58.94
C LEU A 762 24.38 8.84 59.67
N ALA A 763 24.92 9.97 59.17
CA ALA A 763 25.99 10.70 59.86
C ALA A 763 25.54 11.25 61.22
N ASP A 764 24.29 11.70 61.34
CA ASP A 764 23.73 12.19 62.61
C ASP A 764 23.43 11.06 63.62
N LEU A 765 23.26 9.80 63.17
CA LEU A 765 23.27 8.61 64.04
C LEU A 765 24.69 8.19 64.46
N ILE A 766 25.66 8.24 63.55
CA ILE A 766 27.04 7.81 63.82
C ILE A 766 27.80 8.82 64.70
N ARG A 767 27.55 10.13 64.53
CA ARG A 767 28.33 11.18 65.22
C ARG A 767 28.23 11.10 66.75
N PRO A 768 27.06 10.90 67.38
CA PRO A 768 26.97 10.66 68.82
C PRO A 768 27.71 9.39 69.27
N ALA A 769 27.57 8.28 68.53
CA ALA A 769 28.23 7.01 68.84
C ALA A 769 29.76 7.12 68.86
N VAL A 770 30.35 7.82 67.88
CA VAL A 770 31.80 8.06 67.77
C VAL A 770 32.31 9.12 68.77
N ALA A 771 31.46 10.08 69.14
CA ALA A 771 31.79 11.15 70.08
C ALA A 771 31.65 10.75 71.56
N TYR A 772 30.86 9.71 71.85
CA TYR A 772 30.66 9.22 73.22
C TYR A 772 31.98 8.76 73.84
N ARG A 773 32.14 9.02 75.14
CA ARG A 773 33.26 8.60 75.97
C ARG A 773 32.74 8.10 77.32
N PRO A 774 32.87 6.79 77.62
CA PRO A 774 32.52 6.24 78.93
C PRO A 774 33.14 7.06 80.08
N GLY A 775 32.32 7.42 81.05
CA GLY A 775 32.74 8.21 82.23
C GLY A 775 33.02 9.70 81.98
N VAL A 776 32.90 10.20 80.75
CA VAL A 776 33.17 11.62 80.41
C VAL A 776 31.98 12.30 79.73
N THR A 777 31.23 11.59 78.88
CA THR A 777 29.99 12.10 78.27
C THR A 777 28.81 11.90 79.23
N PRO A 778 28.05 12.96 79.61
CA PRO A 778 26.85 12.79 80.43
C PRO A 778 25.70 12.12 79.67
N GLY A 779 25.02 11.17 80.31
CA GLY A 779 23.89 10.42 79.74
C GLY A 779 24.25 8.99 79.33
N ASP A 780 23.25 8.24 78.90
CA ASP A 780 23.39 6.84 78.48
C ASP A 780 24.16 6.69 77.15
N PRO A 781 24.85 5.55 76.91
CA PRO A 781 25.56 5.29 75.67
C PRO A 781 24.58 5.29 74.47
N PRO A 782 24.79 6.13 73.45
CA PRO A 782 23.92 6.15 72.27
C PRO A 782 24.04 4.84 71.48
N PRO A 783 22.95 4.34 70.85
CA PRO A 783 22.93 3.03 70.18
C PRO A 783 24.07 2.85 69.17
N GLY A 784 24.91 1.85 69.41
CA GLY A 784 26.07 1.54 68.58
C GLY A 784 27.39 2.20 69.01
N ALA A 785 27.46 2.91 70.14
CA ALA A 785 28.74 3.39 70.70
C ALA A 785 29.73 2.23 70.96
N ALA A 786 31.02 2.45 70.73
CA ALA A 786 32.09 1.47 70.97
C ALA A 786 33.43 2.15 71.32
N ASP A 787 34.41 1.38 71.83
CA ASP A 787 35.61 1.97 72.41
C ASP A 787 36.47 2.81 71.44
N GLY A 788 36.80 4.02 71.89
CA GLY A 788 37.58 5.03 71.16
C GLY A 788 36.72 5.87 70.22
N ASP A 789 37.27 6.30 69.08
CA ASP A 789 36.50 6.91 67.99
C ASP A 789 35.69 5.85 67.20
N GLY A 790 35.02 4.92 67.90
CA GLY A 790 34.43 3.71 67.30
C GLY A 790 32.91 3.65 67.38
N PHE A 791 32.28 2.96 66.42
CA PHE A 791 30.88 2.56 66.50
C PHE A 791 30.65 1.16 65.91
N VAL A 792 29.62 0.47 66.36
CA VAL A 792 29.11 -0.80 65.78
C VAL A 792 27.85 -0.50 64.98
N VAL A 793 27.66 -1.23 63.88
CA VAL A 793 26.49 -1.07 63.00
C VAL A 793 25.20 -1.51 63.73
N THR A 794 24.20 -0.63 63.79
CA THR A 794 22.89 -0.96 64.37
C THR A 794 21.83 -1.22 63.31
N VAL A 795 20.75 -1.92 63.70
CA VAL A 795 19.58 -2.18 62.84
C VAL A 795 18.96 -0.88 62.31
N ALA A 796 18.97 0.20 63.11
CA ALA A 796 18.51 1.51 62.68
C ALA A 796 19.35 2.10 61.53
N MET A 797 20.67 1.86 61.52
CA MET A 797 21.57 2.34 60.46
C MET A 797 21.38 1.59 59.13
N THR A 798 21.22 0.26 59.17
CA THR A 798 21.01 -0.56 57.96
C THR A 798 19.60 -0.38 57.39
N SER A 799 18.59 -0.31 58.26
CA SER A 799 17.20 0.01 57.87
C SER A 799 17.11 1.38 57.18
N LEU A 800 17.72 2.42 57.77
CA LEU A 800 17.76 3.76 57.19
C LEU A 800 18.43 3.78 55.79
N ALA A 801 19.52 3.04 55.60
CA ALA A 801 20.21 2.96 54.31
C ALA A 801 19.52 2.06 53.27
N GLY A 802 18.55 1.22 53.67
CA GLY A 802 17.89 0.25 52.80
C GLY A 802 18.80 -0.90 52.34
N CYS A 803 19.85 -1.23 53.10
CA CYS A 803 20.75 -2.34 52.81
C CYS A 803 21.56 -2.77 54.04
N SER A 804 21.98 -4.03 54.06
CA SER A 804 22.81 -4.64 55.12
C SER A 804 24.09 -5.27 54.53
N GLY A 805 24.89 -5.93 55.37
CA GLY A 805 26.06 -6.71 54.94
C GLY A 805 27.11 -5.89 54.19
N GLU A 806 27.75 -6.53 53.21
CA GLU A 806 28.90 -5.96 52.48
C GLU A 806 28.53 -4.71 51.66
N SER A 807 27.29 -4.57 51.18
CA SER A 807 26.81 -3.34 50.55
C SER A 807 26.69 -2.17 51.55
N PHE A 808 26.32 -2.43 52.81
CA PHE A 808 26.34 -1.38 53.84
C PHE A 808 27.77 -1.03 54.26
N ALA A 809 28.64 -2.04 54.39
CA ALA A 809 30.07 -1.85 54.62
C ALA A 809 30.74 -1.06 53.48
N SER A 810 30.31 -1.28 52.23
CA SER A 810 30.74 -0.54 51.03
C SER A 810 30.40 0.96 51.13
N ILE A 811 29.20 1.28 51.62
CA ILE A 811 28.80 2.67 51.91
C ILE A 811 29.69 3.27 52.99
N LEU A 812 29.88 2.59 54.14
CA LEU A 812 30.73 3.12 55.23
C LEU A 812 32.18 3.35 54.79
N ARG A 813 32.77 2.44 54.02
CA ARG A 813 34.12 2.62 53.41
C ARG A 813 34.13 3.83 52.48
N SER A 814 33.09 4.02 51.66
CA SER A 814 32.96 5.18 50.77
C SER A 814 32.67 6.51 51.49
N LEU A 815 32.33 6.48 52.78
CA LEU A 815 32.17 7.66 53.65
C LEU A 815 33.42 7.96 54.49
N GLY A 816 34.48 7.15 54.38
CA GLY A 816 35.76 7.35 55.08
C GLY A 816 35.89 6.63 56.42
N TYR A 817 35.06 5.61 56.69
CA TYR A 817 35.23 4.72 57.84
C TYR A 817 36.03 3.46 57.45
N VAL A 818 36.84 2.96 58.39
CA VAL A 818 37.56 1.69 58.26
C VAL A 818 37.02 0.70 59.28
N LEU A 819 36.89 -0.56 58.86
CA LEU A 819 36.53 -1.70 59.67
C LEU A 819 37.74 -2.19 60.48
N ASP A 820 37.56 -2.34 61.79
CA ASP A 820 38.52 -2.78 62.79
C ASP A 820 37.91 -3.98 63.55
N ARG A 821 38.35 -5.19 63.20
CA ARG A 821 37.87 -6.46 63.76
C ARG A 821 38.68 -6.81 65.01
N ARG A 822 38.04 -6.81 66.18
CA ARG A 822 38.72 -7.03 67.48
C ARG A 822 37.84 -7.71 68.51
N ALA A 823 38.47 -8.36 69.47
CA ALA A 823 37.82 -9.14 70.52
C ALA A 823 37.20 -8.24 71.61
N GLY A 824 36.04 -8.65 72.13
CA GLY A 824 35.38 -8.05 73.30
C GLY A 824 33.99 -7.49 73.02
N PRO A 825 33.16 -7.25 74.05
CA PRO A 825 31.82 -6.66 73.90
C PRO A 825 31.88 -5.13 73.71
N PRO A 826 30.91 -4.52 73.00
CA PRO A 826 30.77 -3.07 72.95
C PRO A 826 30.19 -2.55 74.29
N ILE A 827 31.07 -2.04 75.16
CA ILE A 827 30.80 -1.22 76.36
C ILE A 827 29.49 -1.55 77.12
N THR A 828 29.51 -2.60 77.94
CA THR A 828 28.47 -2.85 78.96
C THR A 828 28.93 -2.39 80.35
N ALA A 829 29.01 -1.07 80.57
CA ALA A 829 29.36 -0.49 81.87
C ALA A 829 28.83 0.95 82.07
N SER A 830 27.67 1.09 82.73
CA SER A 830 27.14 2.39 83.19
C SER A 830 27.53 2.63 84.65
N LEU A 831 28.61 3.37 84.91
CA LEU A 831 29.07 3.68 86.27
C LEU A 831 29.61 5.12 86.45
N VAL A 832 28.70 6.04 86.77
CA VAL A 832 28.92 7.07 87.80
C VAL A 832 27.60 7.26 88.56
N PRO A 833 27.53 7.03 89.88
CA PRO A 833 26.34 7.38 90.66
C PRO A 833 26.15 8.90 90.68
N LYS A 834 24.93 9.37 90.42
CA LYS A 834 24.62 10.81 90.42
C LYS A 834 24.72 11.37 91.84
N ALA A 835 25.85 12.02 92.15
CA ALA A 835 26.06 12.67 93.43
C ALA A 835 24.99 13.76 93.68
N ALA A 836 24.48 13.82 94.90
CA ALA A 836 23.47 14.80 95.29
C ALA A 836 24.10 16.14 95.68
N THR A 837 23.61 17.23 95.08
CA THR A 837 23.84 18.60 95.53
C THR A 837 22.59 19.42 95.28
N GLU A 838 22.08 20.05 96.34
CA GLU A 838 20.86 20.87 96.30
C GLU A 838 21.15 22.28 95.73
N PRO A 839 20.24 22.84 94.94
CA PRO A 839 20.02 24.28 94.85
C PRO A 839 18.96 24.71 95.87
N LEU A 840 19.26 25.73 96.70
CA LEU A 840 18.28 26.31 97.63
C LEU A 840 17.11 26.98 96.89
N ALA A 841 15.94 26.98 97.54
CA ALA A 841 14.80 27.85 97.18
C ALA A 841 15.16 29.34 97.36
N PRO A 842 14.58 30.26 96.57
CA PRO A 842 13.21 30.73 96.80
C PRO A 842 12.39 30.92 95.49
N GLN A 843 11.08 31.19 95.47
CA GLN A 843 9.95 31.00 96.41
C GLN A 843 8.66 30.92 95.54
N PRO A 844 7.53 30.38 96.03
CA PRO A 844 6.32 30.21 95.23
C PRO A 844 5.42 31.47 95.19
N LEU A 845 4.58 31.54 94.16
CA LEU A 845 3.26 32.18 94.23
C LEU A 845 2.17 31.10 94.16
N THR A 846 1.55 30.84 95.31
CA THR A 846 0.25 30.15 95.46
C THR A 846 -0.91 31.11 95.11
N PRO A 847 -2.20 30.66 95.03
CA PRO A 847 -2.80 29.33 95.28
C PRO A 847 -3.19 28.59 93.97
N GLN A 848 -3.21 27.24 93.88
CA GLN A 848 -4.10 26.21 94.49
C GLN A 848 -5.58 26.27 94.05
N PRO A 849 -6.32 25.12 93.98
CA PRO A 849 -5.93 23.69 93.97
C PRO A 849 -6.31 23.01 92.60
N HIS A 850 -5.82 21.83 92.15
CA HIS A 850 -5.54 20.51 92.79
C HIS A 850 -6.82 19.75 93.22
N GLU A 851 -6.97 18.42 93.15
CA GLU A 851 -6.11 17.27 92.75
C GLU A 851 -7.04 16.09 92.34
N ALA A 852 -6.68 14.87 91.86
CA ALA A 852 -5.42 14.14 91.62
C ALA A 852 -5.58 13.27 90.33
N SER A 853 -5.19 12.00 90.10
CA SER A 853 -4.49 10.91 90.84
C SER A 853 -4.05 9.76 89.91
N GLY A 854 -2.93 9.09 90.22
CA GLY A 854 -2.67 7.66 89.92
C GLY A 854 -2.25 7.24 88.50
N GLU A 855 -1.93 5.95 88.24
CA GLU A 855 -1.64 4.83 89.16
C GLU A 855 -0.84 3.69 88.44
N ASP A 856 -0.54 2.56 89.11
CA ASP A 856 0.43 1.51 88.69
C ASP A 856 -0.09 0.05 88.89
N ARG A 857 0.76 -0.98 88.69
CA ARG A 857 0.53 -2.42 89.04
C ARG A 857 1.22 -2.82 90.36
N PRO A 858 0.84 -3.96 90.98
CA PRO A 858 1.74 -5.14 90.93
C PRO A 858 1.09 -6.56 90.93
N SER A 859 1.86 -7.53 90.39
CA SER A 859 1.94 -8.99 90.67
C SER A 859 0.73 -9.94 90.86
N GLU A 860 0.76 -11.05 90.12
CA GLU A 860 0.65 -12.48 90.53
C GLU A 860 -0.42 -13.00 91.54
N ASP A 861 -1.21 -13.98 91.05
CA ASP A 861 -1.64 -15.27 91.67
C ASP A 861 -2.32 -15.34 93.07
N ARG A 862 -3.29 -16.28 93.20
CA ARG A 862 -4.03 -16.69 94.42
C ARG A 862 -4.99 -15.61 95.00
N PRO A 863 -5.99 -15.98 95.84
CA PRO A 863 -7.31 -16.40 95.37
C PRO A 863 -8.42 -15.42 95.83
N SER A 864 -9.67 -15.44 95.33
CA SER A 864 -10.37 -16.24 94.29
C SER A 864 -11.61 -15.39 93.81
N GLU A 865 -12.70 -15.79 93.14
CA GLU A 865 -13.45 -17.06 92.93
C GLU A 865 -14.13 -17.08 91.52
N GLU A 866 -15.02 -18.05 91.32
CA GLU A 866 -15.98 -18.31 90.21
C GLU A 866 -16.79 -17.08 89.71
N ASP A 867 -17.28 -16.95 88.45
CA ASP A 867 -17.07 -17.67 87.17
C ASP A 867 -17.72 -16.90 85.96
N ALA A 868 -17.45 -17.32 84.70
CA ALA A 868 -18.32 -17.24 83.48
C ALA A 868 -18.85 -15.88 82.87
N ASP A 869 -19.13 -15.70 81.54
CA ASP A 869 -18.66 -16.32 80.27
C ASP A 869 -19.15 -15.56 78.97
N LEU A 870 -18.65 -15.95 77.78
CA LEU A 870 -19.21 -15.91 76.38
C LEU A 870 -19.56 -14.59 75.59
N GLN A 871 -18.79 -14.31 74.50
CA GLN A 871 -19.09 -14.53 73.04
C GLN A 871 -20.44 -14.11 72.35
N PRO A 872 -20.59 -14.08 70.98
CA PRO A 872 -19.66 -13.81 69.84
C PRO A 872 -20.29 -13.11 68.57
N GLN A 873 -19.53 -13.05 67.44
CA GLN A 873 -19.93 -12.86 65.99
C GLN A 873 -20.32 -11.43 65.48
N GLY A 874 -20.14 -11.04 64.20
CA GLY A 874 -19.56 -11.73 63.01
C GLY A 874 -19.41 -10.86 61.73
N GLU A 875 -18.81 -11.43 60.67
CA GLU A 875 -18.44 -10.90 59.32
C GLU A 875 -19.53 -11.18 58.22
N PRO A 876 -19.33 -11.05 56.88
CA PRO A 876 -18.78 -9.96 56.01
C PRO A 876 -19.63 -9.68 54.72
N SER A 877 -19.08 -8.90 53.77
CA SER A 877 -19.17 -9.00 52.28
C SER A 877 -20.51 -9.15 51.51
N ALA A 878 -20.74 -8.27 50.53
CA ALA A 878 -21.36 -8.59 49.22
C ALA A 878 -21.21 -7.42 48.21
N ALA A 879 -21.42 -7.69 46.92
CA ALA A 879 -21.56 -6.69 45.85
C ALA A 879 -22.82 -7.00 45.02
N ASP A 880 -23.45 -5.99 44.40
CA ASP A 880 -23.55 -5.79 42.94
C ASP A 880 -24.59 -4.69 42.58
N ALA A 881 -24.62 -4.27 41.31
CA ALA A 881 -25.69 -3.61 40.55
C ALA A 881 -26.34 -2.32 41.13
N GLY A 882 -26.13 -1.20 40.41
CA GLY A 882 -26.91 0.04 40.59
C GLY A 882 -27.85 0.30 39.40
N GLU A 883 -29.04 0.85 39.67
CA GLU A 883 -30.08 1.16 38.68
C GLU A 883 -30.49 2.65 38.72
N THR A 884 -30.80 3.21 37.54
CA THR A 884 -31.61 4.42 37.23
C THR A 884 -31.82 5.56 38.27
N ALA A 885 -31.18 6.72 37.99
CA ALA A 885 -31.78 8.09 38.04
C ALA A 885 -32.35 8.58 39.41
N PRO A 886 -33.15 9.68 39.52
CA PRO A 886 -33.35 10.87 38.66
C PRO A 886 -33.27 12.26 39.38
N SER A 887 -33.24 13.35 38.57
CA SER A 887 -33.90 14.68 38.74
C SER A 887 -33.86 15.51 40.06
N LEU A 888 -33.84 16.86 39.93
CA LEU A 888 -34.96 17.75 40.36
C LEU A 888 -34.77 19.26 40.05
N ALA A 889 -35.85 19.89 39.52
CA ALA A 889 -36.38 21.25 39.76
C ALA A 889 -35.53 22.55 39.54
N SER A 890 -36.09 23.74 39.19
CA SER A 890 -37.39 24.12 38.57
C SER A 890 -37.44 25.64 38.21
N SER A 891 -38.56 26.13 37.64
CA SER A 891 -38.97 27.54 37.34
C SER A 891 -38.33 28.25 36.11
N GLY A 892 -39.04 29.09 35.33
CA GLY A 892 -40.49 29.37 35.29
C GLY A 892 -40.94 30.51 34.35
N ASP A 893 -42.25 30.53 34.02
CA ASP A 893 -43.10 31.64 33.52
C ASP A 893 -43.22 32.02 31.99
N GLN A 894 -44.27 31.48 31.32
CA GLN A 894 -45.42 32.15 30.64
C GLN A 894 -45.30 33.29 29.57
N PRO A 895 -46.34 33.59 28.74
CA PRO A 895 -47.41 32.72 28.17
C PRO A 895 -47.94 33.06 26.72
N ASN A 896 -48.81 32.17 26.20
CA ASN A 896 -49.99 32.38 25.31
C ASN A 896 -49.92 32.44 23.76
N ASP A 897 -51.09 32.07 23.19
CA ASP A 897 -51.46 31.55 21.84
C ASP A 897 -52.55 32.50 21.19
N PRO A 898 -53.40 32.22 20.15
CA PRO A 898 -53.65 30.99 19.35
C PRO A 898 -54.01 31.08 17.83
N ALA A 899 -54.00 29.90 17.17
CA ALA A 899 -54.95 29.32 16.16
C ALA A 899 -55.31 29.95 14.78
N THR A 900 -55.40 29.06 13.73
CA THR A 900 -56.63 28.80 12.91
C THR A 900 -56.62 27.46 12.13
N VAL A 901 -57.76 26.77 12.17
CA VAL A 901 -58.44 25.73 11.33
C VAL A 901 -58.38 25.89 9.77
N ASP A 902 -58.85 25.03 8.84
CA ASP A 902 -59.60 23.73 8.74
C ASP A 902 -58.92 22.82 7.64
N GLU A 903 -59.19 21.54 7.26
CA GLU A 903 -60.26 20.50 7.40
C GLU A 903 -61.53 20.58 6.48
N VAL A 904 -62.19 19.52 5.91
CA VAL A 904 -62.01 18.03 5.74
C VAL A 904 -62.71 17.54 4.41
N ALA A 905 -62.56 16.25 4.03
CA ALA A 905 -63.56 15.37 3.34
C ALA A 905 -63.85 15.51 1.79
N ALA A 906 -64.25 14.47 1.02
CA ALA A 906 -64.30 12.99 1.21
C ALA A 906 -64.67 12.19 -0.08
N LEU A 907 -64.23 10.90 -0.15
CA LEU A 907 -64.87 9.66 -0.73
C LEU A 907 -65.33 9.60 -2.23
N ASP A 908 -65.46 8.45 -2.92
CA ASP A 908 -65.24 6.99 -2.67
C ASP A 908 -64.27 6.43 -3.76
N GLU A 909 -63.35 5.47 -3.53
CA GLU A 909 -63.52 4.00 -3.33
C GLU A 909 -64.20 3.25 -4.52
N VAL A 910 -63.80 2.06 -5.00
CA VAL A 910 -62.89 0.95 -4.56
C VAL A 910 -62.07 0.43 -5.81
N ILE A 911 -61.32 -0.69 -5.96
CA ILE A 911 -61.13 -2.03 -5.32
C ILE A 911 -59.63 -2.44 -5.30
N ALA A 912 -59.24 -3.12 -4.22
CA ALA A 912 -58.22 -4.17 -3.94
C ALA A 912 -57.47 -4.91 -5.11
N GLU A 913 -56.27 -5.51 -4.95
CA GLU A 913 -55.34 -5.78 -3.81
C GLU A 913 -53.95 -6.21 -4.40
N ALA A 914 -52.85 -6.66 -3.75
CA ALA A 914 -52.36 -6.97 -2.37
C ALA A 914 -50.80 -7.14 -2.45
N ALA A 915 -49.99 -7.39 -1.40
CA ALA A 915 -49.86 -6.81 -0.04
C ALA A 915 -48.55 -7.38 0.60
N PRO A 916 -47.52 -6.57 0.97
CA PRO A 916 -46.22 -7.05 1.48
C PRO A 916 -46.05 -6.97 3.01
N ILE A 917 -45.26 -7.89 3.59
CA ILE A 917 -44.86 -7.97 5.03
C ILE A 917 -43.41 -8.52 5.03
N ALA A 918 -42.35 -7.76 5.34
CA ALA A 918 -41.86 -7.21 6.62
C ALA A 918 -40.94 -8.17 7.41
N GLU A 919 -39.82 -7.65 7.93
CA GLU A 919 -38.76 -8.39 8.63
C GLU A 919 -38.89 -8.28 10.16
N ALA A 920 -38.62 -9.38 10.89
CA ALA A 920 -38.38 -9.39 12.33
C ALA A 920 -37.61 -10.66 12.74
N GLU A 921 -36.78 -10.56 13.79
CA GLU A 921 -36.00 -11.67 14.37
C GLU A 921 -36.81 -12.47 15.42
N ILE A 922 -36.34 -13.69 15.75
CA ILE A 922 -36.14 -14.19 17.13
C ILE A 922 -35.50 -15.61 17.11
N LEU A 923 -34.75 -15.95 18.16
CA LEU A 923 -33.89 -17.14 18.26
C LEU A 923 -34.59 -18.40 18.82
N ASN A 924 -34.02 -19.59 18.58
CA ASN A 924 -33.43 -20.44 19.65
C ASN A 924 -32.79 -21.78 19.21
N ALA A 925 -31.75 -22.20 19.95
CA ALA A 925 -31.38 -23.54 20.47
C ALA A 925 -31.65 -24.85 19.66
N THR A 926 -30.83 -25.92 19.67
CA THR A 926 -29.62 -26.33 20.45
C THR A 926 -28.84 -27.44 19.67
N PRO A 927 -27.61 -27.86 20.06
CA PRO A 927 -26.70 -28.63 19.20
C PRO A 927 -26.60 -30.16 19.49
N VAL A 928 -25.89 -30.88 18.62
CA VAL A 928 -25.42 -32.29 18.80
C VAL A 928 -23.95 -32.41 18.33
N ALA A 929 -23.16 -33.29 18.96
CA ALA A 929 -21.74 -33.54 18.68
C ALA A 929 -21.50 -34.32 17.35
N THR A 930 -20.30 -34.68 16.86
CA THR A 930 -19.05 -35.21 17.47
C THR A 930 -17.99 -35.33 16.33
N PRO A 931 -16.73 -35.80 16.51
CA PRO A 931 -15.82 -35.80 17.68
C PRO A 931 -14.48 -35.08 17.37
N SER A 932 -13.52 -35.12 18.31
CA SER A 932 -12.11 -34.74 18.06
C SER A 932 -11.16 -35.79 18.66
N LEU A 933 -9.98 -36.00 18.05
CA LEU A 933 -8.92 -36.87 18.59
C LEU A 933 -7.58 -36.15 18.71
N VAL A 934 -6.88 -36.51 19.78
CA VAL A 934 -5.70 -35.88 20.39
C VAL A 934 -4.42 -36.19 19.63
N MET A 935 -3.46 -35.24 19.64
CA MET A 935 -2.03 -35.56 19.85
C MET A 935 -1.32 -34.36 20.52
N GLU A 936 -0.25 -34.62 21.27
CA GLU A 936 0.26 -33.69 22.28
C GLU A 936 1.25 -32.61 21.79
N ALA A 937 1.40 -31.56 22.61
CA ALA A 937 2.59 -30.74 22.73
C ALA A 937 2.75 -30.29 24.20
N GLU A 938 3.93 -30.47 24.78
CA GLU A 938 4.21 -30.19 26.20
C GLU A 938 4.57 -28.72 26.48
N ALA A 939 4.31 -28.25 27.70
CA ALA A 939 4.82 -27.00 28.24
C ALA A 939 4.96 -27.07 29.77
N GLU A 940 6.17 -26.88 30.30
CA GLU A 940 6.41 -26.77 31.75
C GLU A 940 6.21 -25.33 32.26
N PRO A 941 5.63 -25.11 33.45
CA PRO A 941 5.31 -23.79 33.98
C PRO A 941 6.40 -23.18 34.90
N ALA A 942 6.34 -21.87 35.10
CA ALA A 942 7.20 -21.13 36.03
C ALA A 942 6.69 -21.18 37.49
N PRO A 943 7.58 -21.07 38.50
CA PRO A 943 7.20 -21.02 39.91
C PRO A 943 6.86 -19.59 40.39
N SER A 944 5.92 -19.50 41.32
CA SER A 944 5.70 -18.32 42.18
C SER A 944 5.48 -18.81 43.62
N ALA A 945 5.80 -17.98 44.61
CA ALA A 945 5.76 -18.34 46.02
C ALA A 945 4.81 -17.44 46.80
N ASP A 946 4.15 -18.01 47.82
CA ASP A 946 3.77 -17.28 49.04
C ASP A 946 3.81 -18.24 50.25
N ALA A 947 3.62 -17.71 51.47
CA ALA A 947 4.14 -18.29 52.72
C ALA A 947 3.08 -18.69 53.78
N SER A 948 3.51 -18.79 55.05
CA SER A 948 2.79 -19.17 56.30
C SER A 948 2.73 -20.69 56.60
N LEU A 949 2.77 -21.18 57.86
CA LEU A 949 3.07 -20.57 59.18
C LEU A 949 3.45 -21.67 60.23
N SER A 950 3.63 -21.31 61.51
CA SER A 950 3.85 -22.17 62.72
C SER A 950 5.24 -22.86 62.83
N GLU A 951 6.03 -22.64 63.89
CA GLU A 951 6.11 -23.32 65.22
C GLU A 951 7.07 -24.54 65.22
N ALA A 952 7.79 -24.90 66.30
CA ALA A 952 8.22 -24.19 67.51
C ALA A 952 9.42 -24.95 68.17
N GLU A 953 10.01 -24.34 69.21
CA GLU A 953 10.77 -24.97 70.33
C GLU A 953 11.79 -26.12 70.08
N THR A 954 13.07 -25.73 70.07
CA THR A 954 14.17 -26.18 71.00
C THR A 954 14.59 -27.68 71.14
N PRO A 955 15.82 -27.97 71.65
CA PRO A 955 16.53 -29.20 71.29
C PRO A 955 16.82 -30.20 72.44
N THR A 956 17.00 -31.46 72.05
CA THR A 956 17.91 -32.45 72.65
C THR A 956 18.58 -33.22 71.49
N SER A 957 19.90 -33.29 71.33
CA SER A 957 21.01 -33.70 72.24
C SER A 957 21.41 -35.17 71.98
N GLU A 958 22.69 -35.47 72.22
CA GLU A 958 23.35 -36.79 72.08
C GLU A 958 23.55 -37.27 70.62
N ALA A 959 24.74 -37.73 70.19
CA ALA A 959 26.02 -37.84 70.88
C ALA A 959 27.24 -37.68 69.93
N PRO A 960 28.35 -37.11 70.41
CA PRO A 960 29.68 -37.28 69.80
C PRO A 960 30.73 -37.87 70.76
N ALA A 961 31.82 -38.38 70.16
CA ALA A 961 33.09 -38.82 70.76
C ALA A 961 33.10 -40.14 71.58
N GLU A 962 33.77 -41.16 71.03
CA GLU A 962 34.96 -41.70 71.72
C GLU A 962 36.01 -42.30 70.74
N THR A 963 36.94 -41.45 70.28
CA THR A 963 38.26 -41.85 69.75
C THR A 963 39.34 -40.83 70.17
N VAL A 964 39.47 -40.63 71.49
CA VAL A 964 40.73 -40.59 72.28
C VAL A 964 41.99 -40.08 71.52
N THR A 965 42.66 -38.96 71.85
CA THR A 965 42.60 -38.06 73.03
C THR A 965 43.21 -36.65 72.75
N ASP A 966 42.97 -35.73 73.69
CA ASP A 966 43.55 -34.38 73.93
C ASP A 966 45.10 -34.21 73.79
N PRO A 967 45.68 -32.97 73.74
CA PRO A 967 45.17 -31.73 74.34
C PRO A 967 45.08 -30.43 73.49
N ALA A 968 43.94 -29.73 73.69
CA ALA A 968 43.75 -28.27 73.76
C ALA A 968 44.74 -27.28 73.08
N GLU A 969 44.23 -26.53 72.10
CA GLU A 969 44.69 -25.17 71.76
C GLU A 969 43.47 -24.22 71.64
N ALA A 970 43.65 -22.92 71.88
CA ALA A 970 42.54 -22.02 72.24
C ALA A 970 41.65 -21.59 71.04
N ALA A 971 40.33 -21.64 71.22
CA ALA A 971 39.37 -21.11 70.26
C ALA A 971 39.52 -19.57 70.11
N PRO A 972 39.52 -19.03 68.87
CA PRO A 972 39.71 -17.59 68.65
C PRO A 972 38.50 -16.79 69.17
N PRO A 973 38.71 -15.60 69.76
CA PRO A 973 37.64 -14.80 70.33
C PRO A 973 36.69 -14.27 69.24
N VAL A 974 35.41 -14.10 69.61
CA VAL A 974 34.41 -13.44 68.75
C VAL A 974 34.88 -12.02 68.43
N LEU A 975 35.23 -11.78 67.17
CA LEU A 975 35.69 -10.48 66.69
C LEU A 975 34.48 -9.61 66.34
N ILE A 976 34.24 -8.56 67.12
CA ILE A 976 33.23 -7.55 66.79
C ILE A 976 33.74 -6.63 65.67
N GLU A 977 32.83 -6.24 64.79
CA GLU A 977 33.09 -5.32 63.68
C GLU A 977 32.90 -3.87 64.11
N VAL A 978 33.98 -3.21 64.57
CA VAL A 978 33.93 -1.80 64.96
C VAL A 978 34.41 -0.93 63.81
N TRP A 979 33.65 0.11 63.50
CA TRP A 979 33.94 1.08 62.46
C TRP A 979 34.54 2.35 63.07
N ARG A 980 35.64 2.84 62.50
CA ARG A 980 36.38 4.01 62.99
C ARG A 980 36.65 5.01 61.85
N PRO A 981 36.57 6.34 62.06
CA PRO A 981 36.96 7.33 61.06
C PRO A 981 38.43 7.18 60.65
N HIS A 982 38.73 7.26 59.35
CA HIS A 982 40.10 7.14 58.86
C HIS A 982 40.93 8.38 59.19
N ARG A 983 41.62 8.38 60.33
CA ARG A 983 42.60 9.41 60.71
C ARG A 983 43.81 9.37 59.77
N GLN A 984 43.87 10.30 58.81
CA GLN A 984 45.09 10.55 58.05
C GLN A 984 46.18 11.10 58.97
N HIS A 985 47.19 10.28 59.28
CA HIS A 985 48.32 10.67 60.13
C HIS A 985 49.26 11.63 59.38
N HIS A 986 49.13 12.93 59.65
CA HIS A 986 50.18 13.89 59.31
C HIS A 986 51.39 13.74 60.25
N HIS A 987 52.59 13.70 59.65
CA HIS A 987 53.94 13.78 60.26
C HIS A 987 54.50 12.54 61.01
N ALA A 988 55.35 11.78 60.31
CA ALA A 988 56.56 11.16 60.86
C ALA A 988 57.70 11.22 59.81
N ARG A 989 58.98 11.16 60.23
CA ARG A 989 60.13 11.65 59.44
C ARG A 989 60.82 10.59 58.55
N ARG A 990 60.92 10.93 57.25
CA ARG A 990 62.04 10.72 56.29
C ARG A 990 63.14 9.67 56.60
N ALA A 991 63.34 8.72 55.67
CA ALA A 991 64.65 8.11 55.35
C ALA A 991 64.72 7.65 53.88
N GLU A 992 65.94 7.52 53.35
CA GLU A 992 66.37 7.11 51.99
C GLU A 992 67.30 5.87 52.12
N PRO A 993 67.85 5.23 51.04
CA PRO A 993 67.34 4.92 49.70
C PRO A 993 67.71 3.46 49.22
N ARG A 994 67.62 3.20 47.91
CA ARG A 994 68.34 2.17 47.09
C ARG A 994 68.00 0.67 47.20
N GLY A 995 67.79 0.06 46.02
CA GLY A 995 68.51 -1.16 45.61
C GLY A 995 67.65 -2.35 45.11
N GLY A 996 68.24 -3.18 44.24
CA GLY A 996 67.74 -4.55 43.95
C GLY A 996 67.31 -4.81 42.49
N LYS A 997 67.97 -5.76 41.81
CA LYS A 997 67.62 -6.25 40.46
C LYS A 997 66.73 -7.51 40.55
N ARG A 998 65.72 -7.60 39.66
CA ARG A 998 65.46 -8.68 38.67
C ARG A 998 65.94 -10.13 38.99
N PRO A 999 65.09 -11.15 38.73
CA PRO A 999 65.61 -12.42 38.17
C PRO A 999 64.82 -13.03 36.97
N GLU A 1000 65.43 -14.07 36.38
CA GLU A 1000 64.93 -15.06 35.40
C GLU A 1000 65.42 -16.46 35.87
N ARG A 1001 64.97 -17.65 35.46
CA ARG A 1001 64.03 -18.14 34.42
C ARG A 1001 62.86 -18.93 35.10
N ARG A 1002 61.87 -19.65 34.52
CA ARG A 1002 61.59 -20.43 33.27
C ARG A 1002 62.35 -21.76 33.06
N ASN A 1003 61.71 -22.88 33.37
CA ASN A 1003 61.89 -24.24 32.83
C ASN A 1003 60.73 -25.13 33.35
N ALA A 1004 60.31 -26.25 32.75
CA ALA A 1004 60.32 -26.70 31.35
C ALA A 1004 59.34 -27.90 31.21
N ALA A 1005 58.84 -28.15 29.99
CA ALA A 1005 58.20 -29.42 29.57
C ALA A 1005 59.27 -30.32 28.87
N PRO A 1006 59.03 -31.22 27.88
CA PRO A 1006 57.87 -31.47 27.00
C PRO A 1006 56.93 -32.55 27.63
N GLU A 1007 56.17 -33.48 27.01
CA GLU A 1007 56.10 -34.11 25.68
C GLU A 1007 54.64 -34.48 25.31
N GLU A 1008 54.17 -34.44 24.05
CA GLU A 1008 54.81 -33.90 22.82
C GLU A 1008 53.80 -33.15 21.91
N ALA A 1009 53.38 -33.44 20.66
CA ALA A 1009 53.58 -34.55 19.69
C ALA A 1009 53.84 -34.03 18.25
N LYS A 1010 53.65 -34.86 17.21
CA LYS A 1010 54.29 -34.75 15.87
C LYS A 1010 53.34 -34.67 14.67
N THR A 1011 53.65 -34.01 13.54
CA THR A 1011 54.48 -32.79 13.24
C THR A 1011 54.33 -32.40 11.75
N GLY A 1012 54.26 -31.10 11.43
CA GLY A 1012 54.68 -30.55 10.13
C GLY A 1012 53.81 -30.88 8.90
N ALA A 1013 54.24 -30.62 7.66
CA ALA A 1013 55.35 -29.79 7.13
C ALA A 1013 55.19 -29.62 5.59
N GLY A 1014 55.82 -28.67 4.89
CA GLY A 1014 56.51 -27.43 5.32
C GLY A 1014 55.65 -26.19 5.02
N GLU A 1015 56.13 -25.03 4.57
CA GLU A 1015 57.47 -24.39 4.41
C GLU A 1015 57.24 -22.84 4.54
N THR A 1016 58.15 -21.87 4.75
CA THR A 1016 59.59 -21.58 4.48
C THR A 1016 59.97 -21.27 3.01
N PRO A 1017 61.05 -20.49 2.73
CA PRO A 1017 61.84 -19.55 3.55
C PRO A 1017 61.70 -18.06 3.08
N GLU A 1018 62.28 -16.98 3.65
CA GLU A 1018 63.06 -16.79 4.90
C GLU A 1018 62.44 -15.66 5.80
N ALA A 1019 62.87 -14.39 5.97
CA ALA A 1019 64.07 -13.60 5.60
C ALA A 1019 64.33 -12.44 6.61
N ARG A 1020 65.61 -12.04 6.86
CA ARG A 1020 66.03 -10.83 7.65
C ARG A 1020 67.35 -10.22 7.14
N PRO A 1021 67.62 -8.89 7.27
CA PRO A 1021 68.06 -8.20 8.52
C PRO A 1021 67.38 -6.80 8.75
N GLU A 1022 67.21 -6.23 9.95
CA GLU A 1022 68.15 -5.67 10.98
C GLU A 1022 68.81 -4.28 10.73
N ARG A 1023 68.37 -3.30 11.56
CA ARG A 1023 69.15 -2.25 12.31
C ARG A 1023 69.72 -0.95 11.67
N ARG A 1024 69.39 0.13 12.41
CA ARG A 1024 70.20 1.32 12.84
C ARG A 1024 70.17 2.65 12.05
N ARG A 1025 70.07 3.73 12.85
CA ARG A 1025 70.33 5.17 12.58
C ARG A 1025 71.86 5.44 12.47
N PRO A 1026 72.40 6.67 12.15
CA PRO A 1026 71.73 7.99 12.08
C PRO A 1026 72.22 9.03 11.02
N ASN A 1027 71.50 10.16 10.94
CA ASN A 1027 71.96 11.56 10.70
C ASN A 1027 72.65 12.03 9.39
N ARG A 1028 72.33 13.31 9.07
CA ARG A 1028 73.05 14.32 8.24
C ARG A 1028 73.02 14.21 6.70
N HIS A 1029 72.20 15.10 6.11
CA HIS A 1029 72.57 16.22 5.21
C HIS A 1029 74.04 16.40 4.73
N PRO A 1030 74.32 17.10 3.59
CA PRO A 1030 73.39 17.84 2.70
C PRO A 1030 73.62 17.66 1.16
N GLU A 1031 72.95 18.51 0.36
CA GLU A 1031 73.25 18.97 -1.02
C GLU A 1031 72.68 18.21 -2.25
N ARG A 1032 72.71 18.92 -3.39
CA ARG A 1032 72.06 18.73 -4.72
C ARG A 1032 73.16 18.87 -5.82
N PRO A 1033 72.90 18.87 -7.16
CA PRO A 1033 71.70 18.60 -7.99
C PRO A 1033 71.94 17.42 -8.96
N GLY A 1034 71.12 17.08 -9.98
CA GLY A 1034 69.84 17.58 -10.54
C GLY A 1034 69.28 16.52 -11.53
N ILE A 1035 68.03 16.60 -12.00
CA ILE A 1035 67.60 17.27 -13.25
C ILE A 1035 66.04 17.21 -13.34
N GLU A 1036 65.45 18.13 -14.09
CA GLU A 1036 64.09 18.23 -14.69
C GLU A 1036 63.18 16.96 -14.73
N ILE A 1037 61.84 17.03 -14.66
CA ILE A 1037 60.89 18.16 -14.84
C ILE A 1037 59.68 18.14 -13.87
N ARG A 1038 59.15 19.35 -13.66
CA ARG A 1038 58.00 19.87 -12.88
C ARG A 1038 56.61 19.20 -13.12
N VAL A 1039 55.60 19.19 -12.22
CA VAL A 1039 55.50 19.22 -10.73
C VAL A 1039 54.02 19.05 -10.25
N GLU A 1040 53.77 18.42 -9.08
CA GLU A 1040 52.69 18.68 -8.06
C GLU A 1040 51.16 18.69 -8.44
N ASN A 1041 50.17 18.15 -7.70
CA ASN A 1041 49.99 17.62 -6.30
C ASN A 1041 50.29 18.60 -5.15
N SER A 1042 49.51 18.79 -4.08
CA SER A 1042 48.32 18.12 -3.55
C SER A 1042 47.85 18.85 -2.24
N GLU A 1043 46.76 18.38 -1.61
CA GLU A 1043 46.47 18.52 -0.16
C GLU A 1043 46.20 19.92 0.45
N GLY A 1044 45.76 19.94 1.73
CA GLY A 1044 45.78 21.13 2.62
C GLY A 1044 44.43 21.55 3.20
N ALA A 1045 44.08 21.10 4.41
CA ALA A 1045 42.78 21.37 5.03
C ALA A 1045 42.73 22.63 5.94
N ALA A 1046 41.54 23.24 5.98
CA ALA A 1046 40.93 24.04 7.07
C ALA A 1046 41.54 25.40 7.51
N GLY A 1047 40.65 26.41 7.58
CA GLY A 1047 40.87 27.72 8.21
C GLY A 1047 39.57 28.55 8.14
N HIS A 1048 39.22 29.32 9.19
CA HIS A 1048 37.88 29.94 9.34
C HIS A 1048 37.93 31.44 9.71
N ALA A 1049 36.88 32.16 9.27
CA ALA A 1049 36.29 33.37 9.86
C ALA A 1049 36.91 34.77 9.63
N ALA A 1050 36.00 35.76 9.70
CA ALA A 1050 36.15 37.24 9.65
C ALA A 1050 36.71 37.88 8.35
N GLY A 1051 36.28 39.08 7.93
CA GLY A 1051 35.18 39.94 8.42
C GLY A 1051 35.51 41.45 8.33
N GLU A 1052 34.56 42.27 7.84
CA GLU A 1052 34.58 43.76 7.85
C GLU A 1052 35.70 44.48 7.03
N GLU A 1053 35.55 45.68 6.44
CA GLU A 1053 34.40 46.56 6.10
C GLU A 1053 34.83 47.56 4.97
N ARG A 1054 33.87 48.27 4.32
CA ARG A 1054 34.00 49.49 3.45
C ARG A 1054 34.55 49.28 2.01
N GLY A 1055 34.08 50.00 0.97
CA GLY A 1055 32.90 50.87 0.86
C GLY A 1055 32.88 51.85 -0.35
N ARG A 1056 31.67 52.34 -0.70
CA ARG A 1056 31.29 53.49 -1.58
C ARG A 1056 31.25 53.40 -3.13
N ASN A 1057 30.15 53.99 -3.64
CA ASN A 1057 29.93 54.73 -4.92
C ASN A 1057 29.86 53.96 -6.27
N ASP A 1058 29.10 54.39 -7.30
CA ASP A 1058 27.90 55.27 -7.42
C ASP A 1058 27.33 55.22 -8.88
N LYS A 1059 26.00 55.30 -9.08
CA LYS A 1059 25.21 55.27 -10.37
C LYS A 1059 25.42 54.01 -11.26
N GLY A 1060 24.46 53.50 -12.07
CA GLY A 1060 23.16 54.00 -12.57
C GLY A 1060 23.21 54.22 -14.10
N GLY A 1061 22.26 53.85 -14.96
CA GLY A 1061 20.98 53.13 -14.85
C GLY A 1061 20.18 53.22 -16.18
N ARG A 1062 18.98 52.60 -16.26
CA ARG A 1062 17.93 52.61 -17.34
C ARG A 1062 17.82 51.44 -18.35
N GLN A 1063 16.68 50.76 -18.22
CA GLN A 1063 15.80 50.12 -19.23
C GLN A 1063 15.08 51.16 -20.14
N PRO A 1064 14.11 50.81 -21.04
CA PRO A 1064 13.82 49.57 -21.82
C PRO A 1064 13.50 49.89 -23.33
N GLY A 1065 12.91 48.95 -24.10
CA GLY A 1065 11.96 49.32 -25.18
C GLY A 1065 11.81 48.42 -26.43
N SER A 1066 10.63 47.78 -26.54
CA SER A 1066 9.80 47.52 -27.75
C SER A 1066 10.37 47.56 -29.19
N GLY A 1067 10.01 46.56 -30.04
CA GLY A 1067 10.14 46.67 -31.51
C GLY A 1067 9.62 45.49 -32.35
N GLN A 1068 8.41 45.60 -32.91
CA GLN A 1068 7.88 44.84 -34.06
C GLN A 1068 7.85 45.77 -35.30
N PRO A 1069 7.51 45.33 -36.54
CA PRO A 1069 7.91 44.11 -37.28
C PRO A 1069 8.23 44.39 -38.78
N ALA A 1070 8.38 43.31 -39.58
CA ALA A 1070 7.89 43.16 -40.98
C ALA A 1070 8.73 43.52 -42.24
N ARG A 1071 8.53 42.64 -43.24
CA ARG A 1071 8.49 42.82 -44.72
C ARG A 1071 9.76 43.10 -45.58
N ALA A 1072 10.16 42.03 -46.27
CA ALA A 1072 10.17 41.88 -47.74
C ALA A 1072 11.19 42.65 -48.63
N GLY A 1073 11.55 42.03 -49.76
CA GLY A 1073 12.23 42.70 -50.90
C GLY A 1073 13.35 41.86 -51.52
N ALA A 1074 13.15 41.31 -52.72
CA ALA A 1074 14.14 40.49 -53.41
C ALA A 1074 15.29 41.31 -54.02
N GLY A 1075 16.50 40.72 -54.07
CA GLY A 1075 17.66 41.30 -54.78
C GLY A 1075 18.66 40.24 -55.25
N ARG A 1076 18.93 40.20 -56.55
CA ARG A 1076 20.07 39.48 -57.16
C ARG A 1076 21.23 40.44 -57.43
N PRO A 1077 22.49 39.98 -57.34
CA PRO A 1077 23.46 40.29 -58.41
C PRO A 1077 23.87 39.07 -59.26
N ARG A 1078 24.96 39.20 -60.03
CA ARG A 1078 25.34 38.38 -61.22
C ARG A 1078 26.88 38.39 -61.41
N PHE A 1079 27.40 37.57 -62.35
CA PHE A 1079 28.82 37.34 -62.72
C PHE A 1079 29.60 36.43 -61.72
N GLU A 1080 30.57 35.57 -62.10
CA GLU A 1080 30.81 34.75 -63.32
C GLU A 1080 31.82 33.60 -62.92
N GLY A 1081 32.49 32.77 -63.75
CA GLY A 1081 32.66 32.64 -65.22
C GLY A 1081 33.77 31.63 -65.61
N GLN A 1082 33.95 31.35 -66.92
CA GLN A 1082 34.98 30.46 -67.55
C GLN A 1082 34.85 28.94 -67.19
N ARG A 1083 35.12 27.90 -68.03
CA ARG A 1083 36.06 27.57 -69.15
C ARG A 1083 37.49 27.19 -68.70
N ASP A 1084 38.21 26.18 -69.25
CA ASP A 1084 37.90 25.03 -70.14
C ASP A 1084 39.12 24.04 -70.22
N ARG A 1085 38.87 22.71 -70.33
CA ARG A 1085 39.67 21.63 -71.01
C ARG A 1085 41.13 21.23 -70.66
N ARG A 1086 41.46 19.98 -71.11
CA ARG A 1086 42.77 19.29 -71.35
C ARG A 1086 43.37 18.42 -70.22
N GLU A 1087 44.02 17.26 -70.46
CA GLU A 1087 44.04 16.28 -71.58
C GLU A 1087 44.77 14.96 -71.15
N SER A 1088 44.50 13.81 -71.82
CA SER A 1088 45.35 12.59 -71.94
C SER A 1088 45.61 11.61 -70.76
N GLY A 1089 45.94 10.34 -71.11
CA GLY A 1089 46.45 9.24 -70.24
C GLY A 1089 47.98 8.97 -70.45
N PRO A 1090 48.55 7.73 -70.38
CA PRO A 1090 47.94 6.38 -70.31
C PRO A 1090 48.69 5.30 -69.43
N ASN A 1091 48.34 4.00 -69.60
CA ASN A 1091 49.04 2.73 -69.21
C ASN A 1091 49.11 2.29 -67.71
N GLY A 1092 49.07 0.98 -67.38
CA GLY A 1092 48.75 -0.21 -68.21
C GLY A 1092 49.05 -1.61 -67.60
N GLY A 1093 48.41 -2.67 -68.14
CA GLY A 1093 48.73 -4.12 -67.95
C GLY A 1093 47.86 -4.93 -66.95
N ALA A 1094 47.63 -6.25 -67.08
CA ALA A 1094 47.79 -7.19 -68.22
C ALA A 1094 47.11 -8.58 -67.97
N ASN A 1095 46.53 -9.22 -69.01
CA ASN A 1095 46.17 -10.67 -69.14
C ASN A 1095 45.14 -11.30 -68.14
N ARG A 1096 44.34 -12.34 -68.46
CA ARG A 1096 44.16 -13.18 -69.68
C ARG A 1096 42.71 -13.74 -69.77
N ALA A 1097 42.32 -14.06 -71.01
CA ALA A 1097 41.03 -14.52 -71.60
C ALA A 1097 40.35 -15.80 -71.00
N HIS A 1098 39.13 -16.26 -71.38
CA HIS A 1098 38.44 -16.29 -72.70
C HIS A 1098 36.87 -16.25 -72.69
N SER A 1099 36.32 -16.06 -73.91
CA SER A 1099 34.95 -16.17 -74.50
C SER A 1099 33.84 -16.97 -73.79
N ARG A 1100 32.52 -16.66 -73.83
CA ARG A 1100 31.55 -16.35 -74.94
C ARG A 1100 31.25 -17.52 -75.92
N PRO A 1101 30.05 -17.62 -76.55
CA PRO A 1101 28.66 -17.55 -76.06
C PRO A 1101 27.72 -18.63 -76.72
N ASN A 1102 26.39 -18.66 -76.46
CA ASN A 1102 25.31 -18.71 -77.51
C ASN A 1102 23.85 -18.98 -77.05
N ASP A 1103 22.94 -18.72 -78.00
CA ASP A 1103 21.46 -18.72 -78.01
C ASP A 1103 20.73 -20.07 -78.29
N ALA A 1104 19.39 -20.03 -78.11
CA ALA A 1104 18.33 -20.84 -78.75
C ALA A 1104 18.22 -22.35 -78.34
N ASP A 1105 17.08 -23.05 -78.49
CA ASP A 1105 15.80 -22.79 -79.17
C ASP A 1105 14.66 -23.67 -78.56
N ARG A 1106 13.38 -23.38 -78.89
CA ARG A 1106 12.16 -24.24 -78.74
C ARG A 1106 11.69 -24.61 -77.32
N ARG A 1107 10.41 -24.86 -77.02
CA ARG A 1107 9.03 -24.58 -77.54
C ARG A 1107 8.16 -25.75 -77.05
N HIS A 1108 6.85 -25.53 -76.90
CA HIS A 1108 5.77 -26.52 -76.67
C HIS A 1108 5.66 -27.17 -75.27
N SER A 1109 4.50 -27.68 -74.84
CA SER A 1109 3.08 -27.24 -75.01
C SER A 1109 2.14 -28.16 -74.20
N ARG A 1110 1.21 -27.57 -73.41
CA ARG A 1110 -0.04 -28.18 -72.87
C ARG A 1110 0.13 -29.33 -71.85
N GLY A 1111 -0.93 -29.56 -71.05
CA GLY A 1111 -1.08 -30.72 -70.13
C GLY A 1111 -1.73 -31.94 -70.82
N PRO A 1112 -2.32 -32.92 -70.08
CA PRO A 1112 -3.21 -32.70 -68.93
C PRO A 1112 -3.01 -33.68 -67.73
N PHE A 1113 -4.03 -33.76 -66.85
CA PHE A 1113 -4.19 -34.65 -65.69
C PHE A 1113 -3.90 -36.14 -65.93
N ALA A 1114 -3.37 -36.85 -64.90
CA ALA A 1114 -3.92 -38.12 -64.41
C ALA A 1114 -3.33 -38.56 -63.03
N THR A 1115 -4.17 -39.22 -62.22
CA THR A 1115 -3.90 -40.25 -61.19
C THR A 1115 -2.71 -40.13 -60.20
N THR A 1116 -3.05 -40.07 -58.91
CA THR A 1116 -2.18 -40.40 -57.77
C THR A 1116 -1.97 -41.91 -57.60
N GLU A 1117 -0.72 -42.34 -57.40
CA GLU A 1117 -0.41 -43.58 -56.65
C GLU A 1117 0.65 -43.29 -55.58
N LYS A 1118 0.66 -44.09 -54.50
CA LYS A 1118 1.56 -43.91 -53.36
C LYS A 1118 2.93 -44.53 -53.62
N LYS A 1119 4.00 -43.81 -53.30
CA LYS A 1119 5.21 -44.41 -52.72
C LYS A 1119 5.97 -43.42 -51.84
N SER A 1120 6.24 -43.84 -50.62
CA SER A 1120 7.08 -43.14 -49.64
C SER A 1120 8.55 -43.23 -50.02
N TYR A 1121 9.30 -42.17 -49.77
CA TYR A 1121 10.75 -42.25 -49.61
C TYR A 1121 11.20 -41.28 -48.53
N ASP A 1122 11.73 -41.83 -47.44
CA ASP A 1122 12.44 -41.05 -46.44
C ASP A 1122 13.68 -40.40 -47.07
N ARG A 1123 13.97 -39.17 -46.65
CA ARG A 1123 15.31 -38.60 -46.71
C ARG A 1123 15.75 -38.35 -45.26
N PRO A 1124 16.94 -38.79 -44.84
CA PRO A 1124 17.47 -38.41 -43.54
C PRO A 1124 17.62 -36.88 -43.48
N PRO A 1125 17.39 -36.26 -42.31
CA PRO A 1125 17.51 -34.81 -42.16
C PRO A 1125 18.95 -34.34 -42.37
N ASP A 1126 19.11 -33.13 -42.90
CA ASP A 1126 20.41 -32.49 -43.13
C ASP A 1126 21.21 -32.38 -41.81
N PRO A 1127 22.43 -32.95 -41.72
CA PRO A 1127 23.26 -32.89 -40.50
C PRO A 1127 23.71 -31.47 -40.12
N ASN A 1128 23.59 -30.48 -41.01
CA ASN A 1128 23.82 -29.07 -40.70
C ASN A 1128 22.57 -28.32 -40.22
N SER A 1129 21.40 -28.96 -40.20
CA SER A 1129 20.16 -28.36 -39.68
C SER A 1129 20.32 -27.91 -38.22
N PRO A 1130 19.89 -26.68 -37.86
CA PRO A 1130 19.86 -26.22 -36.47
C PRO A 1130 19.08 -27.17 -35.53
N PHE A 1131 18.04 -27.83 -36.04
CA PHE A 1131 17.22 -28.77 -35.28
C PHE A 1131 17.97 -30.06 -34.92
N ALA A 1132 18.89 -30.53 -35.77
CA ALA A 1132 19.73 -31.69 -35.45
C ALA A 1132 20.69 -31.39 -34.28
N LYS A 1133 21.25 -30.17 -34.25
CA LYS A 1133 22.13 -29.70 -33.17
C LYS A 1133 21.37 -29.50 -31.85
N LEU A 1134 20.12 -29.01 -31.91
CA LEU A 1134 19.24 -28.92 -30.74
C LEU A 1134 18.84 -30.30 -30.20
N LEU A 1135 18.59 -31.29 -31.06
CA LEU A 1135 18.33 -32.67 -30.63
C LEU A 1135 19.54 -33.31 -29.94
N ALA A 1136 20.76 -33.11 -30.47
CA ALA A 1136 21.99 -33.58 -29.83
C ALA A 1136 22.25 -32.91 -28.46
N LEU A 1137 21.95 -31.61 -28.35
CA LEU A 1137 22.03 -30.87 -27.09
C LEU A 1137 20.99 -31.38 -26.07
N LYS A 1138 19.78 -31.68 -26.52
CA LYS A 1138 18.73 -32.25 -25.66
C LYS A 1138 19.13 -33.64 -25.13
N ALA A 1139 19.64 -34.52 -25.99
CA ALA A 1139 20.10 -35.86 -25.60
C ALA A 1139 21.23 -35.79 -24.56
N THR A 1140 22.23 -34.93 -24.76
CA THR A 1140 23.36 -34.77 -23.80
C THR A 1140 22.97 -34.11 -22.47
N LEU A 1141 21.87 -33.35 -22.42
CA LEU A 1141 21.28 -32.88 -21.17
C LEU A 1141 20.45 -33.98 -20.47
N GLU A 1142 19.73 -34.81 -21.23
CA GLU A 1142 18.97 -35.95 -20.72
C GLU A 1142 19.87 -37.09 -20.20
N GLU A 1143 21.08 -37.25 -20.76
CA GLU A 1143 22.12 -38.15 -20.22
C GLU A 1143 22.75 -37.60 -18.94
N LYS A 1144 23.04 -36.30 -18.84
CA LYS A 1144 23.57 -35.69 -17.61
C LYS A 1144 22.60 -35.79 -16.43
N ASN A 1145 21.34 -35.46 -16.64
CA ASN A 1145 20.30 -35.61 -15.61
C ASN A 1145 20.06 -37.08 -15.18
N LYS A 1146 20.69 -38.07 -15.84
CA LYS A 1146 20.68 -39.48 -15.46
C LYS A 1146 21.94 -39.96 -14.72
N GLN A 1147 22.91 -39.08 -14.49
CA GLN A 1147 24.12 -39.38 -13.71
C GLN A 1147 24.13 -38.71 -12.33
N ASP A 1148 23.34 -37.65 -12.16
CA ASP A 1148 23.12 -36.95 -10.88
C ASP A 1148 21.76 -37.37 -10.22
N SER A 1149 21.40 -38.67 -10.30
CA SER A 1149 20.15 -39.24 -9.73
C SER A 1149 20.31 -40.71 -9.35
#